data_AF-I4ESB7-F1
#
_entry.id   AF-I4ESB7-F1
#
_cell.length_a   1.000
_cell.length_b   1.000
_cell.length_c   1.000
_cell.angle_alpha   90.00
_cell.angle_beta   90.00
_cell.angle_gamma   90.00
#
_symmetry.space_group_name_H-M   'P 1'
#
loop_
_entity.id
_entity.type
_entity.pdbx_description
1 polymer ?
#
loop_
_entity_poly.entity_id
_entity_poly.type
_entity_poly.pdbx_seq_one_letter_code
_entity_poly.pdbx_strand_id
1 'polypeptide(L)'
;MSPDQPATLAAWLRTRTDEQLGALLVSRPDVARPAPSDVVGLATRLAVPVSVDRALDELDAATLQVLDAVLLSPTDGVPRTELPGLLPDVPTEVVDAAVETLATRALLWGDEELHAPEPVRRAVRYPAGLGRRAVDLRVQLPRDLPAVLADLAPDERTVLDRLAGDRPVGHLPDSTAGSLSPARRLLQAGLLARIDAINVELPREIGLVLRGDRPLGPPRLRPEPEPSRRDPAVVDRQAAGAALEVLSRVVDVLTALEEEPAGLLRGGGLGVRDQKRLAKEMRIGEADVAFLVEVAHAAGLLDVGGAHRDEWLPTRSYDAWREQDLADRWATLAWGWLTSVRLISLVGQRDVAGKAVNVLSPDVVRQTAPVLRRSALSVLAEFPAGTGLAAPELVSLLRWRTPRRADRLAPVPDLLAEAERLGIAIGGVLSSGGRGLLTGGEDDAADGMRGLLPEPVDHVLAQPDLSLIAPGPLVADLAGTLGVVADVESSGGATVYRVSDGSIRRALDAGWSATDLHDFFARSSRTPVPQALEYLIDDVARQHGRLRVGAIECYVRSDDHGLVSQVLSDRRTANAELRRLAPGVLVSGLPPEEVLSVLRAAGYAPAGESAGGAVLTRPQAPPRAAGRRPGAGAGPVGPRPLAPGDVAATVREIRAGDAALAARRSEPVRQVPGVTTASTLELLSRAVRENLPIWLGYVDAQGSGSQRVVQPVSLAGGFLQGFDEGRGESRTFAVHRITSVALVEAEDATG
;
A
#
# COMPACT_ATOMS: atom_id res chain seq x y z
N MET A 1 -7.22 19.29 47.71
CA MET A 1 -6.34 18.53 46.80
C MET A 1 -5.83 17.33 47.57
N SER A 2 -6.43 16.17 47.33
CA SER A 2 -5.97 14.92 47.96
C SER A 2 -4.57 14.58 47.44
N PRO A 3 -3.62 14.19 48.31
CA PRO A 3 -2.20 14.03 47.95
C PRO A 3 -1.85 12.85 47.03
N ASP A 4 -2.85 12.19 46.42
CA ASP A 4 -2.69 10.90 45.74
C ASP A 4 -3.01 10.93 44.22
N GLN A 5 -3.37 12.09 43.65
CA GLN A 5 -3.59 12.19 42.20
C GLN A 5 -2.25 12.28 41.45
N PRO A 6 -2.05 11.49 40.37
CA PRO A 6 -0.80 11.47 39.63
C PRO A 6 -0.57 12.81 38.92
N ALA A 7 0.51 13.52 39.22
CA ALA A 7 0.79 14.84 38.64
C ALA A 7 1.33 14.81 37.19
N THR A 8 1.59 13.61 36.63
CA THR A 8 2.16 13.44 35.28
C THR A 8 1.61 12.19 34.61
N LEU A 9 1.63 12.16 33.27
CA LEU A 9 1.29 10.97 32.49
C LEU A 9 2.10 9.74 32.93
N ALA A 10 3.40 9.88 33.19
CA ALA A 10 4.23 8.77 33.63
C ALA A 10 3.85 8.27 35.05
N ALA A 11 3.43 9.17 35.95
CA ALA A 11 2.92 8.76 37.26
C ALA A 11 1.58 8.02 37.13
N TRP A 12 0.69 8.49 36.25
CA TRP A 12 -0.59 7.82 35.98
C TRP A 12 -0.41 6.45 35.33
N LEU A 13 0.53 6.31 34.39
CA LEU A 13 0.86 5.01 33.77
C LEU A 13 1.38 3.98 34.78
N ARG A 14 2.08 4.41 35.85
CA ARG A 14 2.52 3.49 36.91
C ARG A 14 1.36 2.88 37.68
N THR A 15 0.26 3.62 37.85
CA THR A 15 -0.93 3.14 38.57
C THR A 15 -1.81 2.21 37.74
N ARG A 16 -1.59 2.11 36.42
CA ARG A 16 -2.35 1.22 35.55
C ARG A 16 -2.03 -0.25 35.84
N THR A 17 -2.98 -1.14 35.62
CA THR A 17 -2.75 -2.59 35.69
C THR A 17 -1.97 -3.09 34.47
N ASP A 18 -1.42 -4.30 34.54
CA ASP A 18 -0.72 -4.91 33.41
C ASP A 18 -1.64 -5.16 32.21
N GLU A 19 -2.92 -5.45 32.47
CA GLU A 19 -3.95 -5.56 31.43
C GLU A 19 -4.20 -4.22 30.73
N GLN A 20 -4.29 -3.12 31.49
CA GLN A 20 -4.46 -1.78 30.95
C GLN A 20 -3.24 -1.32 30.13
N LEU A 21 -2.01 -1.60 30.61
CA LEU A 21 -0.80 -1.34 29.83
C LEU A 21 -0.75 -2.22 28.57
N GLY A 22 -1.21 -3.47 28.67
CA GLY A 22 -1.34 -4.35 27.52
C GLY A 22 -2.30 -3.80 26.46
N ALA A 23 -3.49 -3.35 26.89
CA ALA A 23 -4.49 -2.72 26.02
C ALA A 23 -3.94 -1.45 25.35
N LEU A 24 -3.20 -0.62 26.08
CA LEU A 24 -2.48 0.53 25.52
C LEU A 24 -1.51 0.10 24.40
N LEU A 25 -0.66 -0.90 24.65
CA LEU A 25 0.32 -1.37 23.66
C LEU A 25 -0.34 -1.99 22.43
N VAL A 26 -1.47 -2.70 22.59
CA VAL A 26 -2.27 -3.22 21.49
C VAL A 26 -2.90 -2.09 20.68
N SER A 27 -3.39 -1.05 21.35
CA SER A 27 -4.00 0.12 20.68
C SER A 27 -2.98 1.05 20.01
N ARG A 28 -1.72 1.04 20.48
CA ARG A 28 -0.61 1.87 19.95
C ARG A 28 0.65 1.02 19.72
N PRO A 29 0.64 0.10 18.72
CA PRO A 29 1.74 -0.82 18.50
C PRO A 29 3.04 -0.12 18.05
N ASP A 30 2.95 1.12 17.58
CA ASP A 30 4.09 1.96 17.23
C ASP A 30 4.97 2.35 18.42
N VAL A 31 4.44 2.37 19.66
CA VAL A 31 5.23 2.67 20.86
C VAL A 31 5.89 1.44 21.48
N ALA A 32 5.45 0.26 21.07
CA ALA A 32 5.86 -1.03 21.63
C ALA A 32 7.14 -1.60 21.01
N ARG A 33 7.57 -1.12 19.83
CA ARG A 33 8.71 -1.70 19.10
C ARG A 33 9.75 -0.63 18.71
N PRO A 34 11.02 -0.77 19.14
CA PRO A 34 11.55 -1.77 20.10
C PRO A 34 10.86 -1.65 21.47
N ALA A 35 10.95 -2.62 22.37
CA ALA A 35 10.30 -2.51 23.69
C ALA A 35 10.81 -1.28 24.48
N PRO A 36 9.95 -0.54 25.19
CA PRO A 36 10.41 0.52 26.09
C PRO A 36 10.98 -0.07 27.38
N SER A 37 12.09 0.51 27.86
CA SER A 37 12.80 0.01 29.04
C SER A 37 12.03 0.19 30.35
N ASP A 38 11.15 1.20 30.42
CA ASP A 38 10.42 1.59 31.63
C ASP A 38 9.22 2.49 31.28
N VAL A 39 8.42 2.87 32.29
CA VAL A 39 7.22 3.69 32.12
C VAL A 39 7.53 5.11 31.62
N VAL A 40 8.69 5.68 31.96
CA VAL A 40 9.09 7.02 31.48
C VAL A 40 9.47 6.96 30.00
N GLY A 41 10.16 5.90 29.59
CA GLY A 41 10.45 5.60 28.19
C GLY A 41 9.17 5.42 27.38
N LEU A 42 8.19 4.69 27.92
CA LEU A 42 6.85 4.56 27.32
C LEU A 42 6.16 5.93 27.19
N ALA A 43 6.09 6.72 28.26
CA ALA A 43 5.46 8.05 28.25
C ALA A 43 6.12 8.99 27.22
N THR A 44 7.45 8.94 27.09
CA THR A 44 8.21 9.74 26.12
C THR A 44 7.85 9.36 24.68
N ARG A 45 7.67 8.06 24.40
CA ARG A 45 7.26 7.57 23.08
C ARG A 45 5.80 7.91 22.76
N LEU A 46 4.90 7.81 23.74
CA LEU A 46 3.49 8.23 23.59
C LEU A 46 3.38 9.72 23.25
N ALA A 47 4.34 10.53 23.71
CA ALA A 47 4.43 11.97 23.45
C ALA A 47 5.06 12.33 22.09
N VAL A 48 5.58 11.37 21.32
CA VAL A 48 6.17 11.62 20.00
C VAL A 48 5.07 12.08 19.01
N PRO A 49 5.25 13.20 18.28
CA PRO A 49 4.20 13.75 17.41
C PRO A 49 3.59 12.76 16.42
N VAL A 50 4.42 11.94 15.76
CA VAL A 50 3.96 10.92 14.79
C VAL A 50 3.08 9.86 15.46
N SER A 51 3.38 9.51 16.71
CA SER A 51 2.59 8.53 17.48
C SER A 51 1.25 9.13 17.89
N VAL A 52 1.26 10.38 18.35
CA VAL A 52 0.04 11.14 18.70
C VAL A 52 -0.87 11.30 17.48
N ASP A 53 -0.32 11.72 16.34
CA ASP A 53 -1.11 11.89 15.11
C ASP A 53 -1.73 10.58 14.63
N ARG A 54 -1.00 9.46 14.72
CA ARG A 54 -1.57 8.13 14.41
C ARG A 54 -2.71 7.76 15.33
N ALA A 55 -2.53 7.93 16.64
CA ALA A 55 -3.55 7.61 17.63
C ALA A 55 -4.81 8.48 17.47
N LEU A 56 -4.65 9.76 17.13
CA LEU A 56 -5.75 10.69 16.86
C LEU A 56 -6.47 10.38 15.54
N ASP A 57 -5.75 9.97 14.51
CA ASP A 57 -6.30 9.65 13.18
C ASP A 57 -7.25 8.42 13.18
N GLU A 58 -7.17 7.60 14.22
CA GLU A 58 -7.99 6.40 14.42
C GLU A 58 -9.20 6.63 15.33
N LEU A 59 -9.35 7.84 15.90
CA LEU A 59 -10.51 8.17 16.72
C LEU A 59 -11.72 8.51 15.84
N ASP A 60 -12.88 7.99 16.23
CA ASP A 60 -14.15 8.41 15.64
C ASP A 60 -14.54 9.84 16.05
N ALA A 61 -15.56 10.36 15.37
CA ALA A 61 -15.98 11.75 15.52
C ALA A 61 -16.58 12.06 16.89
N ALA A 62 -17.23 11.09 17.55
CA ALA A 62 -17.76 11.26 18.89
C ALA A 62 -16.63 11.34 19.92
N THR A 63 -15.65 10.45 19.80
CA THR A 63 -14.48 10.40 20.67
C THR A 63 -13.62 11.66 20.52
N LEU A 64 -13.43 12.16 19.30
CA LEU A 64 -12.80 13.46 19.08
C LEU A 64 -13.59 14.62 19.68
N GLN A 65 -14.93 14.58 19.67
CA GLN A 65 -15.74 15.63 20.28
C GLN A 65 -15.57 15.68 21.81
N VAL A 66 -15.44 14.52 22.45
CA VAL A 66 -15.10 14.45 23.89
C VAL A 66 -13.69 14.98 24.16
N LEU A 67 -12.71 14.63 23.32
CA LEU A 67 -11.37 15.21 23.40
C LEU A 67 -11.41 16.74 23.22
N ASP A 68 -12.18 17.24 22.25
CA ASP A 68 -12.36 18.67 21.99
C ASP A 68 -12.88 19.40 23.24
N ALA A 69 -13.82 18.80 23.98
CA ALA A 69 -14.34 19.36 25.23
C ALA A 69 -13.23 19.54 26.28
N VAL A 70 -12.35 18.54 26.46
CA VAL A 70 -11.22 18.63 27.40
C VAL A 70 -10.18 19.64 26.91
N LEU A 71 -9.90 19.70 25.61
CA LEU A 71 -8.92 20.62 25.02
C LEU A 71 -9.36 22.10 25.11
N LEU A 72 -10.67 22.35 25.07
CA LEU A 72 -11.26 23.68 25.13
C LEU A 72 -11.59 24.15 26.55
N SER A 73 -11.41 23.29 27.55
CA SER A 73 -11.58 23.67 28.95
C SER A 73 -10.70 24.89 29.32
N PRO A 74 -11.24 25.85 30.10
CA PRO A 74 -10.44 26.97 30.60
C PRO A 74 -9.38 26.54 31.62
N THR A 75 -9.54 25.36 32.23
CA THR A 75 -8.63 24.76 33.22
C THR A 75 -7.74 23.69 32.58
N ASP A 76 -6.67 23.31 33.27
CA ASP A 76 -5.74 22.28 32.77
C ASP A 76 -6.33 20.85 32.83
N GLY A 77 -7.35 20.64 33.66
CA GLY A 77 -8.12 19.41 33.76
C GLY A 77 -9.63 19.64 33.72
N VAL A 78 -10.38 18.57 33.46
CA VAL A 78 -11.86 18.56 33.48
C VAL A 78 -12.33 17.40 34.35
N PRO A 79 -13.16 17.64 35.39
CA PRO A 79 -13.79 16.56 36.13
C PRO A 79 -14.62 15.67 35.21
N ARG A 80 -14.43 14.35 35.28
CA ARG A 80 -15.16 13.38 34.43
C ARG A 80 -16.68 13.57 34.53
N THR A 81 -17.18 13.91 35.71
CA THR A 81 -18.60 14.15 35.97
C THR A 81 -19.18 15.40 35.28
N GLU A 82 -18.33 16.33 34.84
CA GLU A 82 -18.77 17.55 34.14
C GLU A 82 -18.88 17.36 32.62
N LEU A 83 -18.24 16.33 32.05
CA LEU A 83 -18.24 16.09 30.61
C LEU A 83 -19.64 15.95 30.00
N PRO A 84 -20.60 15.20 30.61
CA PRO A 84 -21.97 15.15 30.08
C PRO A 84 -22.67 16.53 30.05
N GLY A 85 -22.32 17.43 30.99
CA GLY A 85 -22.85 18.80 31.01
C GLY A 85 -22.26 19.69 29.90
N LEU A 86 -21.02 19.42 29.48
CA LEU A 86 -20.39 20.10 28.34
C LEU A 86 -20.91 19.59 26.98
N LEU A 87 -21.47 18.38 26.95
CA LEU A 87 -21.97 17.72 25.75
C LEU A 87 -23.42 17.20 25.96
N PRO A 88 -24.40 18.09 26.24
CA PRO A 88 -25.74 17.69 26.65
C PRO A 88 -26.51 16.92 25.57
N ASP A 89 -26.16 17.13 24.30
CA ASP A 89 -26.77 16.47 23.15
C ASP A 89 -26.09 15.11 22.80
N VAL A 90 -25.06 14.70 23.56
CA VAL A 90 -24.35 13.41 23.37
C VAL A 90 -24.75 12.46 24.51
N PRO A 91 -25.20 11.22 24.20
CA PRO A 91 -25.56 10.26 25.24
C PRO A 91 -24.39 9.96 26.20
N THR A 92 -24.69 9.81 27.49
CA THR A 92 -23.66 9.64 28.54
C THR A 92 -22.82 8.39 28.32
N GLU A 93 -23.44 7.30 27.85
CA GLU A 93 -22.76 6.06 27.49
C GLU A 93 -21.73 6.24 26.37
N VAL A 94 -22.00 7.14 25.41
CA VAL A 94 -21.05 7.48 24.33
C VAL A 94 -19.89 8.31 24.88
N VAL A 95 -20.18 9.24 25.80
CA VAL A 95 -19.14 10.03 26.49
C VAL A 95 -18.22 9.13 27.30
N ASP A 96 -18.77 8.20 28.09
CA ASP A 96 -18.00 7.27 28.91
C ASP A 96 -17.13 6.34 28.07
N ALA A 97 -17.66 5.76 27.00
CA ALA A 97 -16.91 4.91 26.07
C ALA A 97 -15.77 5.69 25.36
N ALA A 98 -16.02 6.94 25.00
CA ALA A 98 -15.01 7.83 24.43
C ALA A 98 -13.89 8.15 25.44
N VAL A 99 -14.23 8.44 26.70
CA VAL A 99 -13.24 8.66 27.77
C VAL A 99 -12.39 7.41 27.99
N GLU A 100 -13.01 6.22 28.03
CA GLU A 100 -12.29 4.95 28.15
C GLU A 100 -11.33 4.73 26.96
N THR A 101 -11.77 5.02 25.74
CA THR A 101 -10.94 4.92 24.53
C THR A 101 -9.76 5.89 24.58
N LEU A 102 -10.00 7.15 24.98
CA LEU A 102 -8.97 8.17 25.10
C LEU A 102 -7.95 7.85 26.20
N ALA A 103 -8.41 7.32 27.33
CA ALA A 103 -7.55 6.87 28.43
C ALA A 103 -6.73 5.64 28.02
N THR A 104 -7.35 4.63 27.41
CA THR A 104 -6.68 3.41 26.92
C THR A 104 -5.56 3.74 25.93
N ARG A 105 -5.75 4.74 25.08
CA ARG A 105 -4.74 5.22 24.11
C ARG A 105 -3.75 6.23 24.71
N ALA A 106 -3.86 6.55 26.01
CA ALA A 106 -3.10 7.60 26.70
C ALA A 106 -3.14 8.98 25.99
N LEU A 107 -4.28 9.29 25.37
CA LEU A 107 -4.59 10.61 24.80
C LEU A 107 -5.23 11.54 25.84
N LEU A 108 -5.83 10.95 26.87
CA LEU A 108 -6.16 11.57 28.14
C LEU A 108 -5.52 10.76 29.28
N TRP A 109 -5.30 11.39 30.42
CA TRP A 109 -4.86 10.74 31.65
C TRP A 109 -5.56 11.35 32.87
N GLY A 110 -5.58 10.60 33.98
CA GLY A 110 -6.35 10.91 35.18
C GLY A 110 -7.63 10.08 35.28
N ASP A 111 -8.13 9.88 36.50
CA ASP A 111 -9.29 9.01 36.77
C ASP A 111 -10.55 9.83 37.09
N GLU A 112 -10.45 10.78 38.02
CA GLU A 112 -11.54 11.71 38.37
C GLU A 112 -11.45 13.03 37.59
N GLU A 113 -10.24 13.56 37.46
CA GLU A 113 -9.94 14.77 36.70
C GLU A 113 -9.11 14.40 35.47
N LEU A 114 -9.63 14.70 34.28
CA LEU A 114 -9.07 14.29 33.01
C LEU A 114 -8.21 15.40 32.41
N HIS A 115 -6.99 15.03 32.01
CA HIS A 115 -6.00 15.93 31.44
C HIS A 115 -5.55 15.45 30.06
N ALA A 116 -5.38 16.38 29.12
CA ALA A 116 -4.75 16.09 27.84
C ALA A 116 -3.23 16.35 27.92
N PRO A 117 -2.37 15.40 27.53
CA PRO A 117 -0.93 15.67 27.42
C PRO A 117 -0.66 16.83 26.46
N GLU A 118 0.33 17.67 26.77
CA GLU A 118 0.71 18.82 25.93
C GLU A 118 0.97 18.45 24.45
N PRO A 119 1.62 17.31 24.10
CA PRO A 119 1.74 16.88 22.71
C PRO A 119 0.39 16.68 21.99
N VAL A 120 -0.65 16.22 22.71
CA VAL A 120 -2.02 16.07 22.17
C VAL A 120 -2.65 17.43 21.94
N ARG A 121 -2.53 18.35 22.92
CA ARG A 121 -3.00 19.75 22.78
C ARG A 121 -2.39 20.43 21.56
N ARG A 122 -1.09 20.20 21.31
CA ARG A 122 -0.37 20.76 20.16
C ARG A 122 -0.76 20.12 18.83
N ALA A 123 -1.07 18.82 18.82
CA ALA A 123 -1.45 18.09 17.60
C ALA A 123 -2.84 18.45 17.09
N VAL A 124 -3.78 18.79 17.99
CA VAL A 124 -5.14 19.22 17.62
C VAL A 124 -5.18 20.74 17.45
N ARG A 125 -4.88 21.21 16.23
CA ARG A 125 -4.80 22.65 15.94
C ARG A 125 -6.13 23.41 16.08
N TYR A 126 -7.24 22.76 15.74
CA TYR A 126 -8.58 23.37 15.66
C TYR A 126 -9.61 22.52 16.41
N PRO A 127 -9.55 22.47 17.76
CA PRO A 127 -10.49 21.67 18.54
C PRO A 127 -11.93 22.18 18.32
N ALA A 128 -12.86 21.25 18.13
CA ALA A 128 -14.26 21.49 17.75
C ALA A 128 -14.43 22.30 16.45
N GLY A 129 -13.41 22.39 15.58
CA GLY A 129 -13.44 23.27 14.40
C GLY A 129 -13.34 24.76 14.75
N LEU A 130 -13.00 25.11 16.00
CA LEU A 130 -12.76 26.49 16.40
C LEU A 130 -11.33 26.90 16.05
N GLY A 131 -11.13 28.16 15.67
CA GLY A 131 -9.82 28.71 15.39
C GLY A 131 -8.92 28.83 16.62
N ARG A 132 -7.74 29.41 16.42
CA ARG A 132 -6.85 29.80 17.52
C ARG A 132 -7.44 30.99 18.28
N ARG A 133 -6.99 31.18 19.52
CA ARG A 133 -7.42 32.32 20.34
C ARG A 133 -6.98 33.63 19.68
N ALA A 134 -7.77 34.68 19.83
CA ALA A 134 -7.45 35.99 19.28
C ALA A 134 -6.06 36.49 19.72
N VAL A 135 -5.66 36.18 20.96
CA VAL A 135 -4.31 36.50 21.49
C VAL A 135 -3.19 35.79 20.71
N ASP A 136 -3.38 34.51 20.36
CA ASP A 136 -2.38 33.73 19.61
C ASP A 136 -2.32 34.20 18.14
N LEU A 137 -3.43 34.72 17.63
CA LEU A 137 -3.56 35.33 16.29
C LEU A 137 -3.13 36.80 16.24
N ARG A 138 -2.81 37.41 17.40
CA ARG A 138 -2.49 38.85 17.54
C ARG A 138 -3.59 39.77 17.01
N VAL A 139 -4.85 39.35 17.19
CA VAL A 139 -6.05 40.12 16.86
C VAL A 139 -6.61 40.73 18.14
N GLN A 140 -6.89 42.03 18.11
CA GLN A 140 -7.60 42.70 19.21
C GLN A 140 -9.10 42.63 18.95
N LEU A 141 -9.82 41.91 19.81
CA LEU A 141 -11.28 41.80 19.70
C LEU A 141 -11.96 43.10 20.15
N PRO A 142 -13.08 43.48 19.50
CA PRO A 142 -13.94 44.56 19.99
C PRO A 142 -14.42 44.30 21.42
N ARG A 143 -14.60 45.36 22.21
CA ARG A 143 -15.09 45.26 23.60
C ARG A 143 -16.51 44.71 23.69
N ASP A 144 -17.38 45.12 22.75
CA ASP A 144 -18.75 44.62 22.64
C ASP A 144 -18.89 43.77 21.37
N LEU A 145 -18.27 42.58 21.41
CA LEU A 145 -18.28 41.64 20.29
C LEU A 145 -19.71 41.22 19.88
N PRO A 146 -20.65 40.91 20.80
CA PRO A 146 -22.02 40.56 20.42
C PRO A 146 -22.74 41.65 19.62
N ALA A 147 -22.64 42.93 20.02
CA ALA A 147 -23.26 44.03 19.28
C ALA A 147 -22.63 44.19 17.88
N VAL A 148 -21.30 44.12 17.78
CA VAL A 148 -20.60 44.19 16.49
C VAL A 148 -21.03 43.06 15.56
N LEU A 149 -21.20 41.83 16.06
CA LEU A 149 -21.65 40.69 15.27
C LEU A 149 -23.13 40.80 14.84
N ALA A 150 -23.96 41.51 15.60
CA ALA A 150 -25.37 41.76 15.28
C ALA A 150 -25.53 42.83 14.18
N ASP A 151 -24.63 43.80 14.13
CA ASP A 151 -24.65 44.90 13.15
C ASP A 151 -23.97 44.55 11.80
N LEU A 152 -23.48 43.32 11.62
CA LEU A 152 -22.82 42.89 10.38
C LEU A 152 -23.77 42.83 9.18
N ALA A 153 -23.24 43.10 7.99
CA ALA A 153 -23.98 42.88 6.76
C ALA A 153 -24.29 41.37 6.57
N PRO A 154 -25.43 41.00 5.92
CA PRO A 154 -25.82 39.59 5.77
C PRO A 154 -24.78 38.70 5.08
N ASP A 155 -24.03 39.26 4.13
CA ASP A 155 -22.98 38.54 3.40
C ASP A 155 -21.72 38.31 4.25
N GLU A 156 -21.33 39.28 5.09
CA GLU A 156 -20.28 39.13 6.10
C GLU A 156 -20.68 38.09 7.16
N ARG A 157 -21.92 38.16 7.64
CA ARG A 157 -22.47 37.19 8.60
C ARG A 157 -22.43 35.77 8.05
N THR A 158 -22.83 35.58 6.79
CA THR A 158 -22.78 34.28 6.11
C THR A 158 -21.35 33.70 6.05
N VAL A 159 -20.34 34.55 5.82
CA VAL A 159 -18.93 34.11 5.83
C VAL A 159 -18.52 33.65 7.23
N LEU A 160 -18.86 34.43 8.27
CA LEU A 160 -18.54 34.07 9.65
C LEU A 160 -19.26 32.80 10.11
N ASP A 161 -20.54 32.63 9.79
CA ASP A 161 -21.30 31.42 10.15
C ASP A 161 -20.73 30.17 9.47
N ARG A 162 -20.28 30.27 8.20
CA ARG A 162 -19.60 29.17 7.51
C ARG A 162 -18.27 28.82 8.19
N LEU A 163 -17.48 29.81 8.60
CA LEU A 163 -16.21 29.60 9.30
C LEU A 163 -16.40 29.10 10.74
N ALA A 164 -17.52 29.46 11.38
CA ALA A 164 -17.90 28.97 12.69
C ALA A 164 -18.41 27.53 12.66
N GLY A 165 -18.68 26.94 11.49
CA GLY A 165 -19.01 25.53 11.31
C GLY A 165 -17.81 24.61 11.53
N ASP A 166 -17.53 23.71 10.59
CA ASP A 166 -16.51 22.67 10.79
C ASP A 166 -15.06 23.13 10.54
N ARG A 167 -14.86 24.24 9.82
CA ARG A 167 -13.53 24.74 9.43
C ARG A 167 -13.38 26.24 9.71
N PRO A 168 -12.47 26.64 10.62
CA PRO A 168 -12.26 28.04 10.97
C PRO A 168 -11.35 28.78 9.98
N VAL A 169 -10.96 28.13 8.88
CA VAL A 169 -10.05 28.69 7.87
C VAL A 169 -10.79 28.85 6.55
N GLY A 170 -10.68 30.04 5.96
CA GLY A 170 -11.27 30.38 4.68
C GLY A 170 -10.25 30.96 3.71
N HIS A 171 -10.53 30.81 2.42
CA HIS A 171 -9.76 31.48 1.37
C HIS A 171 -10.13 32.97 1.31
N LEU A 172 -9.14 33.82 1.11
CA LEU A 172 -9.28 35.26 0.91
C LEU A 172 -9.33 35.57 -0.59
N PRO A 173 -10.51 35.75 -1.20
CA PRO A 173 -10.61 36.01 -2.62
C PRO A 173 -9.98 37.35 -3.01
N ASP A 174 -9.58 37.44 -4.27
CA ASP A 174 -9.15 38.69 -4.88
C ASP A 174 -10.29 39.70 -4.98
N SER A 175 -9.95 40.99 -4.83
CA SER A 175 -10.93 42.06 -4.98
C SER A 175 -11.31 42.18 -6.45
N THR A 176 -12.57 41.86 -6.78
CA THR A 176 -13.14 42.11 -8.10
C THR A 176 -13.69 43.54 -8.17
N ALA A 177 -13.27 44.29 -9.20
CA ALA A 177 -13.91 45.54 -9.64
C ALA A 177 -14.24 46.58 -8.55
N GLY A 178 -13.27 46.96 -7.71
CA GLY A 178 -13.35 48.14 -6.86
C GLY A 178 -14.13 48.01 -5.54
N SER A 179 -14.78 46.86 -5.27
CA SER A 179 -15.39 46.57 -3.96
C SER A 179 -14.58 45.53 -3.18
N LEU A 180 -14.52 45.70 -1.86
CA LEU A 180 -13.89 44.71 -0.98
C LEU A 180 -14.81 43.51 -0.81
N SER A 181 -14.27 42.31 -0.96
CA SER A 181 -15.02 41.10 -0.65
C SER A 181 -15.44 41.08 0.83
N PRO A 182 -16.52 40.39 1.21
CA PRO A 182 -16.96 40.32 2.60
C PRO A 182 -15.85 39.84 3.55
N ALA A 183 -15.05 38.85 3.12
CA ALA A 183 -13.88 38.38 3.87
C ALA A 183 -12.80 39.46 4.07
N ARG A 184 -12.58 40.36 3.09
CA ARG A 184 -11.64 41.49 3.24
C ARG A 184 -12.18 42.57 4.17
N ARG A 185 -13.49 42.84 4.15
CA ARG A 185 -14.14 43.77 5.10
C ARG A 185 -14.04 43.26 6.53
N LEU A 186 -14.35 41.98 6.75
CA LEU A 186 -14.21 41.32 8.05
C LEU A 186 -12.75 41.32 8.56
N LEU A 187 -11.78 41.11 7.67
CA LEU A 187 -10.36 41.22 7.99
C LEU A 187 -9.96 42.65 8.42
N GLN A 188 -10.46 43.68 7.72
CA GLN A 188 -10.23 45.08 8.10
C GLN A 188 -10.89 45.46 9.42
N ALA A 189 -12.07 44.88 9.71
CA ALA A 189 -12.77 45.06 10.97
C ALA A 189 -12.14 44.31 12.16
N GLY A 190 -11.06 43.54 11.93
CA GLY A 190 -10.40 42.74 12.97
C GLY A 190 -11.22 41.53 13.44
N LEU A 191 -12.21 41.10 12.65
CA LEU A 191 -13.04 39.93 12.95
C LEU A 191 -12.50 38.63 12.33
N LEU A 192 -11.52 38.75 11.41
CA LEU A 192 -10.74 37.64 10.88
C LEU A 192 -9.25 37.93 11.06
N ALA A 193 -8.45 36.87 11.22
CA ALA A 193 -7.00 36.95 11.26
C ALA A 193 -6.41 36.50 9.92
N ARG A 194 -5.41 37.21 9.40
CA ARG A 194 -4.65 36.74 8.23
C ARG A 194 -3.67 35.64 8.64
N ILE A 195 -3.71 34.49 7.97
CA ILE A 195 -2.71 33.43 8.14
C ILE A 195 -1.58 33.61 7.12
N ASP A 196 -1.93 33.81 5.85
CA ASP A 196 -1.00 33.98 4.75
C ASP A 196 -1.57 34.91 3.65
N ALA A 197 -1.01 34.87 2.44
CA ALA A 197 -1.46 35.70 1.33
C ALA A 197 -2.92 35.43 0.90
N ILE A 198 -3.34 34.16 0.99
CA ILE A 198 -4.58 33.63 0.42
C ILE A 198 -5.55 33.05 1.47
N ASN A 199 -5.16 32.95 2.75
CA ASN A 199 -5.99 32.35 3.81
C ASN A 199 -6.20 33.27 5.02
N VAL A 200 -7.40 33.19 5.58
CA VAL A 200 -7.84 33.84 6.82
C VAL A 200 -8.38 32.83 7.83
N GLU A 201 -8.28 33.15 9.11
CA GLU A 201 -8.77 32.35 10.24
C GLU A 201 -9.80 33.12 11.05
N LEU A 202 -10.85 32.44 11.51
CA LEU A 202 -11.81 32.96 12.47
C LEU A 202 -11.25 32.78 13.91
N PRO A 203 -11.04 33.86 14.68
CA PRO A 203 -10.67 33.75 16.09
C PRO A 203 -11.69 32.92 16.90
N ARG A 204 -11.19 32.08 17.82
CA ARG A 204 -11.98 31.14 18.63
C ARG A 204 -13.16 31.81 19.33
N GLU A 205 -12.90 32.94 19.96
CA GLU A 205 -13.87 33.67 20.78
C GLU A 205 -15.07 34.12 19.95
N ILE A 206 -14.82 34.53 18.70
CA ILE A 206 -15.88 34.87 17.74
C ILE A 206 -16.66 33.61 17.38
N GLY A 207 -15.98 32.51 17.06
CA GLY A 207 -16.64 31.22 16.78
C GLY A 207 -17.53 30.74 17.93
N LEU A 208 -17.10 30.89 19.19
CA LEU A 208 -17.90 30.55 20.37
C LEU A 208 -19.15 31.41 20.50
N VAL A 209 -19.04 32.73 20.31
CA VAL A 209 -20.20 33.64 20.35
C VAL A 209 -21.19 33.32 19.23
N LEU A 210 -20.69 33.02 18.02
CA LEU A 210 -21.54 32.66 16.87
C LEU A 210 -22.31 31.35 17.09
N ARG A 211 -21.72 30.40 17.82
CA ARG A 211 -22.32 29.09 18.12
C ARG A 211 -23.28 29.09 19.31
N GLY A 212 -23.28 30.14 20.14
CA GLY A 212 -24.25 30.33 21.21
C GLY A 212 -24.31 29.17 22.20
N ASP A 213 -25.47 28.50 22.25
CA ASP A 213 -25.78 27.37 23.14
C ASP A 213 -25.04 26.08 22.80
N ARG A 214 -24.43 25.99 21.61
CA ARG A 214 -23.66 24.81 21.15
C ARG A 214 -22.21 25.15 20.86
N PRO A 215 -21.41 25.57 21.87
CA PRO A 215 -20.02 26.01 21.66
C PRO A 215 -19.13 24.94 21.02
N LEU A 216 -19.41 23.66 21.28
CA LEU A 216 -18.69 22.50 20.73
C LEU A 216 -19.27 21.97 19.40
N GLY A 217 -20.27 22.66 18.84
CA GLY A 217 -20.97 22.25 17.63
C GLY A 217 -22.04 21.17 17.85
N PRO A 218 -22.68 20.68 16.78
CA PRO A 218 -23.68 19.62 16.87
C PRO A 218 -23.07 18.28 17.32
N PRO A 219 -23.85 17.37 17.91
CA PRO A 219 -23.35 16.07 18.36
C PRO A 219 -22.87 15.22 17.18
N ARG A 220 -21.67 14.65 17.29
CA ARG A 220 -21.02 13.85 16.23
C ARG A 220 -21.27 12.36 16.42
N LEU A 221 -22.54 11.98 16.51
CA LEU A 221 -22.96 10.60 16.76
C LEU A 221 -22.69 9.71 15.54
N ARG A 222 -22.58 8.40 15.80
CA ARG A 222 -22.46 7.40 14.75
C ARG A 222 -23.70 7.48 13.86
N PRO A 223 -23.54 7.63 12.53
CA PRO A 223 -24.69 7.56 11.64
C PRO A 223 -25.29 6.15 11.69
N GLU A 224 -26.60 6.06 11.57
CA GLU A 224 -27.34 4.80 11.41
C GLU A 224 -27.66 4.60 9.93
N PRO A 225 -26.73 4.04 9.14
CA PRO A 225 -26.95 3.90 7.70
C PRO A 225 -28.01 2.86 7.41
N GLU A 226 -28.82 3.10 6.38
CA GLU A 226 -29.79 2.12 5.90
C GLU A 226 -29.07 0.97 5.18
N PRO A 227 -29.15 -0.28 5.71
CA PRO A 227 -28.43 -1.39 5.12
C PRO A 227 -29.10 -1.87 3.83
N SER A 228 -28.29 -2.07 2.80
CA SER A 228 -28.69 -2.78 1.58
C SER A 228 -28.72 -4.28 1.84
N ARG A 229 -29.83 -4.95 1.53
CA ARG A 229 -30.01 -6.39 1.72
C ARG A 229 -30.23 -7.10 0.38
N ARG A 230 -29.53 -8.21 0.18
CA ARG A 230 -29.62 -9.07 -1.00
C ARG A 230 -29.44 -10.53 -0.59
N ASP A 231 -29.99 -11.45 -1.38
CA ASP A 231 -29.71 -12.88 -1.23
C ASP A 231 -28.21 -13.14 -1.47
N PRO A 232 -27.47 -13.69 -0.49
CA PRO A 232 -26.05 -14.02 -0.65
C PRO A 232 -25.75 -14.84 -1.90
N ALA A 233 -26.61 -15.82 -2.23
CA ALA A 233 -26.40 -16.68 -3.39
C ALA A 233 -26.55 -15.93 -4.73
N VAL A 234 -27.40 -14.89 -4.76
CA VAL A 234 -27.53 -14.01 -5.93
C VAL A 234 -26.30 -13.10 -6.07
N VAL A 235 -25.83 -12.54 -4.95
CA VAL A 235 -24.61 -11.71 -4.91
C VAL A 235 -23.42 -12.50 -5.44
N ASP A 236 -23.23 -13.72 -4.95
CA ASP A 236 -22.12 -14.60 -5.33
C ASP A 236 -22.17 -14.99 -6.81
N ARG A 237 -23.36 -15.29 -7.37
CA ARG A 237 -23.51 -15.55 -8.81
C ARG A 237 -23.20 -14.32 -9.67
N GLN A 238 -23.63 -13.12 -9.24
CA GLN A 238 -23.35 -11.88 -9.96
C GLN A 238 -21.86 -11.51 -9.89
N ALA A 239 -21.24 -11.72 -8.73
CA ALA A 239 -19.80 -11.57 -8.53
C ALA A 239 -19.00 -12.51 -9.43
N ALA A 240 -19.40 -13.78 -9.54
CA ALA A 240 -18.79 -14.74 -10.45
C ALA A 240 -18.92 -14.33 -11.92
N GLY A 241 -20.08 -13.80 -12.33
CA GLY A 241 -20.26 -13.24 -13.67
C GLY A 241 -19.30 -12.08 -13.97
N ALA A 242 -19.21 -11.11 -13.05
CA ALA A 242 -18.30 -9.96 -13.19
C ALA A 242 -16.81 -10.41 -13.20
N ALA A 243 -16.45 -11.37 -12.36
CA ALA A 243 -15.11 -11.95 -12.32
C ALA A 243 -14.73 -12.59 -13.66
N LEU A 244 -15.60 -13.42 -14.25
CA LEU A 244 -15.36 -14.05 -15.55
C LEU A 244 -15.17 -13.02 -16.67
N GLU A 245 -16.00 -11.99 -16.67
CA GLU A 245 -15.88 -10.92 -17.67
C GLU A 245 -14.52 -10.24 -17.56
N VAL A 246 -14.09 -9.84 -16.37
CA VAL A 246 -12.77 -9.22 -16.18
C VAL A 246 -11.62 -10.15 -16.58
N LEU A 247 -11.70 -11.44 -16.20
CA LEU A 247 -10.68 -12.42 -16.57
C LEU A 247 -10.50 -12.53 -18.09
N SER A 248 -11.61 -12.65 -18.83
CA SER A 248 -11.60 -12.69 -20.30
C SER A 248 -10.99 -11.41 -20.87
N ARG A 249 -11.43 -10.25 -20.40
CA ARG A 249 -10.99 -8.95 -20.92
C ARG A 249 -9.52 -8.66 -20.64
N VAL A 250 -8.97 -9.12 -19.52
CA VAL A 250 -7.54 -9.00 -19.23
C VAL A 250 -6.70 -9.86 -20.19
N VAL A 251 -7.15 -11.08 -20.50
CA VAL A 251 -6.48 -11.94 -21.50
C VAL A 251 -6.50 -11.26 -22.87
N ASP A 252 -7.64 -10.72 -23.28
CA ASP A 252 -7.77 -10.05 -24.58
C ASP A 252 -6.81 -8.84 -24.69
N VAL A 253 -6.78 -7.98 -23.68
CA VAL A 253 -5.88 -6.80 -23.63
C VAL A 253 -4.40 -7.19 -23.65
N LEU A 254 -4.02 -8.22 -22.90
CA LEU A 254 -2.62 -8.66 -22.84
C LEU A 254 -2.18 -9.35 -24.14
N THR A 255 -3.09 -10.06 -24.81
CA THR A 255 -2.82 -10.67 -26.13
C THR A 255 -2.61 -9.58 -27.18
N ALA A 256 -3.45 -8.54 -27.22
CA ALA A 256 -3.25 -7.42 -28.13
C ALA A 256 -1.94 -6.65 -27.89
N LEU A 257 -1.48 -6.55 -26.62
CA LEU A 257 -0.19 -5.96 -26.28
C LEU A 257 1.00 -6.88 -26.61
N GLU A 258 0.78 -8.19 -26.71
CA GLU A 258 1.79 -9.14 -27.19
C GLU A 258 2.00 -9.01 -28.70
N GLU A 259 0.91 -8.83 -29.45
CA GLU A 259 0.93 -8.67 -30.91
C GLU A 259 1.44 -7.30 -31.36
N GLU A 260 0.96 -6.22 -30.73
CA GLU A 260 1.37 -4.85 -31.03
C GLU A 260 1.73 -4.09 -29.73
N PRO A 261 2.99 -4.19 -29.25
CA PRO A 261 3.42 -3.55 -28.01
C PRO A 261 3.16 -2.05 -27.98
N ALA A 262 2.77 -1.53 -26.81
CA ALA A 262 2.54 -0.10 -26.63
C ALA A 262 3.82 0.60 -26.12
N GLY A 263 4.15 1.77 -26.69
CA GLY A 263 5.35 2.51 -26.29
C GLY A 263 5.22 3.20 -24.93
N LEU A 264 6.32 3.23 -24.18
CA LEU A 264 6.45 3.97 -22.92
C LEU A 264 6.65 5.46 -23.21
N LEU A 265 5.80 6.30 -22.63
CA LEU A 265 5.96 7.75 -22.72
C LEU A 265 7.17 8.24 -21.90
N ARG A 266 7.81 9.34 -22.34
CA ARG A 266 8.89 10.00 -21.57
C ARG A 266 8.48 10.38 -20.14
N GLY A 267 7.22 10.73 -19.94
CA GLY A 267 6.65 11.05 -18.62
C GLY A 267 6.19 9.83 -17.82
N GLY A 268 6.42 8.62 -18.33
CA GLY A 268 5.82 7.39 -17.84
C GLY A 268 4.40 7.17 -18.36
N GLY A 269 3.98 5.92 -18.36
CA GLY A 269 2.65 5.49 -18.76
C GLY A 269 2.50 5.16 -20.25
N LEU A 270 1.24 4.92 -20.62
CA LEU A 270 0.81 4.49 -21.95
C LEU A 270 0.21 5.68 -22.72
N GLY A 271 0.48 5.73 -24.04
CA GLY A 271 0.00 6.79 -24.91
C GLY A 271 -1.51 6.76 -25.14
N VAL A 272 -2.15 7.94 -25.22
CA VAL A 272 -3.59 8.06 -25.54
C VAL A 272 -3.93 7.38 -26.88
N ARG A 273 -2.99 7.36 -27.83
CA ARG A 273 -3.17 6.66 -29.12
C ARG A 273 -3.32 5.16 -28.92
N ASP A 274 -2.46 4.55 -28.09
CA ASP A 274 -2.46 3.12 -27.84
C ASP A 274 -3.68 2.72 -26.98
N GLN A 275 -4.08 3.58 -26.04
CA GLN A 275 -5.33 3.38 -25.27
C GLN A 275 -6.55 3.36 -26.20
N LYS A 276 -6.63 4.30 -27.14
CA LYS A 276 -7.72 4.36 -28.14
C LYS A 276 -7.69 3.17 -29.10
N ARG A 277 -6.50 2.70 -29.48
CA ARG A 277 -6.33 1.50 -30.30
C ARG A 277 -6.93 0.28 -29.58
N LEU A 278 -6.48 0.02 -28.35
CA LEU A 278 -6.98 -1.08 -27.52
C LEU A 278 -8.50 -0.97 -27.29
N ALA A 279 -9.03 0.23 -27.02
CA ALA A 279 -10.47 0.43 -26.81
C ALA A 279 -11.28 0.09 -28.07
N LYS A 280 -10.80 0.52 -29.24
CA LYS A 280 -11.43 0.24 -30.52
C LYS A 280 -11.40 -1.25 -30.87
N GLU A 281 -10.26 -1.90 -30.65
CA GLU A 281 -10.05 -3.33 -30.92
C GLU A 281 -10.96 -4.20 -30.05
N MET A 282 -11.01 -3.91 -28.75
CA MET A 282 -11.81 -4.63 -27.76
C MET A 282 -13.30 -4.24 -27.77
N ARG A 283 -13.67 -3.18 -28.50
CA ARG A 283 -15.01 -2.59 -28.58
C ARG A 283 -15.59 -2.18 -27.21
N ILE A 284 -14.76 -1.61 -26.35
CA ILE A 284 -15.13 -1.11 -25.01
C ILE A 284 -14.71 0.34 -24.81
N GLY A 285 -15.14 0.99 -23.72
CA GLY A 285 -14.79 2.37 -23.43
C GLY A 285 -13.32 2.57 -23.07
N GLU A 286 -12.77 3.78 -23.32
CA GLU A 286 -11.39 4.13 -22.96
C GLU A 286 -11.12 3.98 -21.45
N ALA A 287 -12.12 4.27 -20.61
CA ALA A 287 -12.04 4.08 -19.16
C ALA A 287 -11.99 2.60 -18.75
N ASP A 288 -12.67 1.72 -19.49
CA ASP A 288 -12.68 0.29 -19.20
C ASP A 288 -11.35 -0.35 -19.57
N VAL A 289 -10.76 0.04 -20.71
CA VAL A 289 -9.37 -0.35 -21.06
C VAL A 289 -8.39 0.14 -20.02
N ALA A 290 -8.51 1.41 -19.59
CA ALA A 290 -7.64 1.95 -18.56
C ALA A 290 -7.69 1.12 -17.28
N PHE A 291 -8.90 0.75 -16.85
CA PHE A 291 -9.10 -0.12 -15.70
C PHE A 291 -8.43 -1.49 -15.86
N LEU A 292 -8.65 -2.17 -16.99
CA LEU A 292 -8.07 -3.50 -17.25
C LEU A 292 -6.53 -3.45 -17.29
N VAL A 293 -5.96 -2.45 -17.94
CA VAL A 293 -4.51 -2.25 -18.04
C VAL A 293 -3.89 -1.96 -16.66
N GLU A 294 -4.52 -1.10 -15.87
CA GLU A 294 -4.07 -0.76 -14.52
C GLU A 294 -4.17 -1.97 -13.56
N VAL A 295 -5.22 -2.77 -13.66
CA VAL A 295 -5.38 -4.01 -12.87
C VAL A 295 -4.35 -5.07 -13.29
N ALA A 296 -4.14 -5.28 -14.59
CA ALA A 296 -3.12 -6.21 -15.09
C ALA A 296 -1.70 -5.82 -14.64
N HIS A 297 -1.39 -4.52 -14.66
CA HIS A 297 -0.13 -4.01 -14.12
C HIS A 297 -0.03 -4.19 -12.59
N ALA A 298 -1.09 -3.90 -11.85
CA ALA A 298 -1.14 -4.08 -10.40
C ALA A 298 -0.96 -5.55 -9.97
N ALA A 299 -1.51 -6.49 -10.74
CA ALA A 299 -1.33 -7.93 -10.55
C ALA A 299 0.08 -8.44 -10.97
N GLY A 300 0.88 -7.58 -11.61
CA GLY A 300 2.20 -7.92 -12.13
C GLY A 300 2.17 -8.77 -13.38
N LEU A 301 1.07 -8.73 -14.15
CA LEU A 301 0.91 -9.41 -15.43
C LEU A 301 1.44 -8.57 -16.60
N LEU A 302 1.45 -7.24 -16.44
CA LEU A 302 1.95 -6.25 -17.41
C LEU A 302 3.09 -5.41 -16.81
N ASP A 303 4.19 -5.25 -17.53
CA ASP A 303 5.31 -4.40 -17.09
C ASP A 303 6.11 -3.85 -18.28
N VAL A 304 7.02 -2.92 -18.03
CA VAL A 304 7.91 -2.36 -19.05
C VAL A 304 9.02 -3.38 -19.38
N GLY A 305 9.11 -3.75 -20.65
CA GLY A 305 10.06 -4.70 -21.21
C GLY A 305 10.61 -4.28 -22.57
N GLY A 306 11.08 -5.26 -23.34
CA GLY A 306 11.71 -5.03 -24.65
C GLY A 306 13.22 -4.80 -24.56
N ALA A 307 13.89 -4.78 -25.71
CA ALA A 307 15.36 -4.65 -25.79
C ALA A 307 15.87 -3.33 -25.17
N HIS A 308 15.06 -2.27 -25.22
CA HIS A 308 15.40 -0.95 -24.70
C HIS A 308 14.58 -0.53 -23.47
N ARG A 309 13.75 -1.42 -22.91
CA ARG A 309 12.86 -1.12 -21.75
C ARG A 309 11.96 0.09 -22.00
N ASP A 310 11.36 0.14 -23.16
CA ASP A 310 10.54 1.25 -23.66
C ASP A 310 9.17 0.77 -24.18
N GLU A 311 8.81 -0.49 -23.96
CA GLU A 311 7.54 -1.07 -24.40
C GLU A 311 6.80 -1.72 -23.23
N TRP A 312 5.48 -1.60 -23.22
CA TRP A 312 4.59 -2.31 -22.30
C TRP A 312 4.28 -3.69 -22.85
N LEU A 313 4.70 -4.73 -22.13
CA LEU A 313 4.62 -6.12 -22.57
C LEU A 313 4.10 -7.04 -21.47
N PRO A 314 3.41 -8.14 -21.83
CA PRO A 314 3.13 -9.20 -20.88
C PRO A 314 4.40 -9.71 -20.20
N THR A 315 4.24 -10.03 -18.92
CA THR A 315 5.33 -10.55 -18.08
C THR A 315 5.40 -12.06 -18.13
N ARG A 316 6.48 -12.65 -17.62
CA ARG A 316 6.54 -14.11 -17.41
C ARG A 316 5.47 -14.63 -16.44
N SER A 317 5.03 -13.78 -15.50
CA SER A 317 3.96 -14.11 -14.55
C SER A 317 2.61 -14.28 -15.25
N TYR A 318 2.41 -13.63 -16.40
CA TYR A 318 1.21 -13.81 -17.22
C TYR A 318 1.08 -15.24 -17.74
N ASP A 319 2.18 -15.83 -18.22
CA ASP A 319 2.17 -17.20 -18.73
C ASP A 319 1.78 -18.19 -17.61
N ALA A 320 2.39 -18.08 -16.43
CA ALA A 320 2.04 -18.89 -15.27
C ALA A 320 0.59 -18.66 -14.77
N TRP A 321 0.13 -17.41 -14.80
CA TRP A 321 -1.24 -17.06 -14.41
C TRP A 321 -2.28 -17.67 -15.37
N ARG A 322 -1.97 -17.77 -16.67
CA ARG A 322 -2.83 -18.45 -17.67
C ARG A 322 -2.94 -19.95 -17.49
N GLU A 323 -2.13 -20.58 -16.65
CA GLU A 323 -2.19 -22.02 -16.38
C GLU A 323 -3.00 -22.33 -15.11
N GLN A 324 -3.28 -21.33 -14.28
CA GLN A 324 -4.03 -21.48 -13.02
C GLN A 324 -5.54 -21.73 -13.27
N ASP A 325 -6.25 -22.18 -12.23
CA ASP A 325 -7.72 -22.23 -12.27
C ASP A 325 -8.35 -20.82 -12.27
N LEU A 326 -9.63 -20.70 -12.63
CA LEU A 326 -10.28 -19.39 -12.75
C LEU A 326 -10.40 -18.64 -11.41
N ALA A 327 -10.54 -19.35 -10.30
CA ALA A 327 -10.68 -18.75 -8.98
C ALA A 327 -9.35 -18.14 -8.51
N ASP A 328 -8.25 -18.87 -8.69
CA ASP A 328 -6.89 -18.42 -8.39
C ASP A 328 -6.47 -17.25 -9.30
N ARG A 329 -6.84 -17.31 -10.59
CA ARG A 329 -6.63 -16.20 -11.51
C ARG A 329 -7.33 -14.93 -11.06
N TRP A 330 -8.59 -15.05 -10.66
CA TRP A 330 -9.37 -13.93 -10.16
C TRP A 330 -8.78 -13.37 -8.86
N ALA A 331 -8.42 -14.25 -7.93
CA ALA A 331 -7.82 -13.86 -6.66
C ALA A 331 -6.53 -13.06 -6.86
N THR A 332 -5.69 -13.44 -7.83
CA THR A 332 -4.49 -12.68 -8.23
C THR A 332 -4.82 -11.24 -8.67
N LEU A 333 -5.88 -11.04 -9.48
CA LEU A 333 -6.29 -9.71 -9.92
C LEU A 333 -6.89 -8.89 -8.77
N ALA A 334 -7.78 -9.49 -7.98
CA ALA A 334 -8.45 -8.85 -6.85
C ALA A 334 -7.45 -8.40 -5.78
N TRP A 335 -6.46 -9.25 -5.47
CA TRP A 335 -5.38 -8.92 -4.55
C TRP A 335 -4.43 -7.85 -5.10
N GLY A 336 -4.07 -7.93 -6.38
CA GLY A 336 -3.31 -6.90 -7.07
C GLY A 336 -3.98 -5.54 -6.94
N TRP A 337 -5.29 -5.46 -7.18
CA TRP A 337 -6.07 -4.23 -7.01
C TRP A 337 -6.13 -3.75 -5.54
N LEU A 338 -6.41 -4.65 -4.59
CA LEU A 338 -6.53 -4.32 -3.17
C LEU A 338 -5.24 -3.74 -2.59
N THR A 339 -4.10 -4.28 -3.02
CA THR A 339 -2.76 -3.91 -2.52
C THR A 339 -2.09 -2.78 -3.31
N SER A 340 -2.60 -2.46 -4.49
CA SER A 340 -2.06 -1.44 -5.38
C SER A 340 -2.13 -0.03 -4.78
N VAL A 341 -1.04 0.73 -4.93
CA VAL A 341 -0.98 2.16 -4.61
C VAL A 341 -1.57 3.04 -5.73
N ARG A 342 -2.19 2.47 -6.75
CA ARG A 342 -2.68 3.20 -7.92
C ARG A 342 -4.19 3.44 -7.79
N LEU A 343 -4.64 4.70 -7.97
CA LEU A 343 -6.04 5.08 -8.04
C LEU A 343 -6.46 5.20 -9.51
N ILE A 344 -7.16 4.18 -10.00
CA ILE A 344 -7.51 4.04 -11.41
C ILE A 344 -8.49 5.16 -11.83
N SER A 345 -9.39 5.56 -10.95
CA SER A 345 -10.35 6.65 -11.21
C SER A 345 -9.74 8.01 -11.57
N LEU A 346 -8.43 8.21 -11.32
CA LEU A 346 -7.71 9.42 -11.73
C LEU A 346 -7.41 9.45 -13.23
N VAL A 347 -7.40 8.31 -13.92
CA VAL A 347 -7.11 8.26 -15.35
C VAL A 347 -8.15 9.07 -16.12
N GLY A 348 -7.67 9.92 -17.03
CA GLY A 348 -8.50 10.84 -17.82
C GLY A 348 -8.92 12.11 -17.07
N GLN A 349 -8.74 12.19 -15.75
CA GLN A 349 -8.94 13.44 -15.02
C GLN A 349 -7.86 14.45 -15.39
N ARG A 350 -8.22 15.74 -15.32
CA ARG A 350 -7.26 16.83 -15.55
C ARG A 350 -6.62 17.25 -14.25
N ASP A 351 -5.29 17.35 -14.26
CA ASP A 351 -4.54 17.92 -13.15
C ASP A 351 -4.77 19.44 -13.02
N VAL A 352 -4.14 20.05 -12.01
CA VAL A 352 -4.21 21.50 -11.76
C VAL A 352 -3.63 22.31 -12.92
N ALA A 353 -2.74 21.71 -13.74
CA ALA A 353 -2.17 22.31 -14.94
C ALA A 353 -3.04 22.08 -16.20
N GLY A 354 -4.19 21.40 -16.08
CA GLY A 354 -5.11 21.09 -17.17
C GLY A 354 -4.72 19.88 -18.03
N LYS A 355 -3.65 19.16 -17.68
CA LYS A 355 -3.16 17.97 -18.39
C LYS A 355 -3.94 16.73 -17.93
N ALA A 356 -4.39 15.92 -18.89
CA ALA A 356 -5.05 14.65 -18.58
C ALA A 356 -4.05 13.61 -18.05
N VAL A 357 -4.45 12.87 -17.02
CA VAL A 357 -3.67 11.77 -16.44
C VAL A 357 -3.77 10.55 -17.34
N ASN A 358 -2.62 10.04 -17.80
CA ASN A 358 -2.54 8.86 -18.66
C ASN A 358 -2.56 7.54 -17.85
N VAL A 359 -3.02 6.46 -18.49
CA VAL A 359 -2.89 5.09 -17.97
C VAL A 359 -1.42 4.77 -17.71
N LEU A 360 -1.12 4.02 -16.65
CA LEU A 360 0.22 3.62 -16.23
C LEU A 360 1.16 4.79 -15.85
N SER A 361 0.66 6.03 -15.79
CA SER A 361 1.41 7.21 -15.36
C SER A 361 1.78 7.13 -13.87
N PRO A 362 2.89 7.75 -13.40
CA PRO A 362 3.11 7.99 -11.98
C PRO A 362 2.02 8.87 -11.33
N ASP A 363 1.29 9.66 -12.10
CA ASP A 363 0.29 10.62 -11.58
C ASP A 363 -0.92 9.95 -10.90
N VAL A 364 -1.19 8.67 -11.19
CA VAL A 364 -2.28 7.91 -10.53
C VAL A 364 -1.86 7.33 -9.16
N VAL A 365 -0.58 7.42 -8.78
CA VAL A 365 -0.07 6.80 -7.56
C VAL A 365 -0.50 7.61 -6.34
N ARG A 366 -1.19 6.97 -5.39
CA ARG A 366 -1.49 7.46 -4.04
C ARG A 366 -1.16 6.37 -3.03
N GLN A 367 -0.17 6.64 -2.17
CA GLN A 367 0.27 5.70 -1.13
C GLN A 367 -0.84 5.29 -0.15
N THR A 368 -1.89 6.09 -0.02
CA THR A 368 -3.04 5.83 0.85
C THR A 368 -4.09 4.91 0.22
N ALA A 369 -4.02 4.62 -1.09
CA ALA A 369 -5.04 3.83 -1.79
C ALA A 369 -5.29 2.43 -1.19
N PRO A 370 -4.27 1.63 -0.82
CA PRO A 370 -4.49 0.30 -0.25
C PRO A 370 -5.21 0.36 1.10
N VAL A 371 -4.84 1.33 1.94
CA VAL A 371 -5.46 1.54 3.25
C VAL A 371 -6.90 1.98 3.09
N LEU A 372 -7.20 2.83 2.10
CA LEU A 372 -8.56 3.29 1.83
C LEU A 372 -9.46 2.15 1.33
N ARG A 373 -8.98 1.34 0.37
CA ARG A 373 -9.70 0.15 -0.13
C ARG A 373 -9.99 -0.83 1.01
N ARG A 374 -8.97 -1.21 1.78
CA ARG A 374 -9.14 -2.11 2.92
C ARG A 374 -10.09 -1.55 3.96
N SER A 375 -10.01 -0.26 4.29
CA SER A 375 -10.91 0.38 5.26
C SER A 375 -12.36 0.34 4.80
N ALA A 376 -12.62 0.71 3.53
CA ALA A 376 -13.95 0.67 2.94
C ALA A 376 -14.55 -0.76 2.94
N LEU A 377 -13.79 -1.74 2.47
CA LEU A 377 -14.25 -3.13 2.44
C LEU A 377 -14.39 -3.73 3.86
N SER A 378 -13.50 -3.39 4.81
CA SER A 378 -13.61 -3.86 6.20
C SER A 378 -14.88 -3.36 6.87
N VAL A 379 -15.29 -2.12 6.61
CA VAL A 379 -16.58 -1.60 7.11
C VAL A 379 -17.75 -2.41 6.52
N LEU A 380 -17.70 -2.78 5.24
CA LEU A 380 -18.72 -3.64 4.65
C LEU A 380 -18.71 -5.07 5.24
N ALA A 381 -17.54 -5.58 5.62
CA ALA A 381 -17.38 -6.92 6.19
C ALA A 381 -17.96 -7.08 7.59
N GLU A 382 -18.14 -5.99 8.33
CA GLU A 382 -18.80 -5.98 9.65
C GLU A 382 -20.30 -6.33 9.56
N PHE A 383 -20.92 -6.10 8.40
CA PHE A 383 -22.29 -6.54 8.17
C PHE A 383 -22.30 -8.06 7.94
N PRO A 384 -23.40 -8.77 8.25
CA PRO A 384 -23.53 -10.19 7.92
C PRO A 384 -23.61 -10.41 6.40
N ALA A 385 -23.38 -11.64 5.95
CA ALA A 385 -23.50 -12.00 4.53
C ALA A 385 -24.88 -11.59 3.96
N GLY A 386 -24.89 -11.08 2.73
CA GLY A 386 -26.10 -10.54 2.10
C GLY A 386 -26.50 -9.14 2.56
N THR A 387 -25.77 -8.53 3.51
CA THR A 387 -26.01 -7.15 3.97
C THR A 387 -24.79 -6.28 3.72
N GLY A 388 -25.01 -5.02 3.37
CA GLY A 388 -23.94 -4.05 3.08
C GLY A 388 -24.46 -2.62 3.01
N LEU A 389 -23.69 -1.71 2.43
CA LEU A 389 -24.00 -0.27 2.40
C LEU A 389 -23.80 0.30 1.00
N ALA A 390 -24.71 1.18 0.58
CA ALA A 390 -24.51 1.99 -0.61
C ALA A 390 -23.36 2.99 -0.41
N ALA A 391 -22.75 3.45 -1.50
CA ALA A 391 -21.58 4.34 -1.45
C ALA A 391 -21.78 5.61 -0.59
N PRO A 392 -22.91 6.35 -0.66
CA PRO A 392 -23.12 7.54 0.17
C PRO A 392 -23.15 7.21 1.67
N GLU A 393 -23.81 6.12 2.05
CA GLU A 393 -23.90 5.64 3.43
C GLU A 393 -22.53 5.19 3.96
N LEU A 394 -21.76 4.47 3.12
CA LEU A 394 -20.41 4.06 3.47
C LEU A 394 -19.50 5.28 3.69
N VAL A 395 -19.57 6.28 2.81
CA VAL A 395 -18.79 7.52 2.95
C VAL A 395 -19.18 8.27 4.22
N SER A 396 -20.47 8.34 4.54
CA SER A 396 -20.97 8.95 5.78
C SER A 396 -20.39 8.25 7.02
N LEU A 397 -20.46 6.92 7.06
CA LEU A 397 -19.91 6.13 8.15
C LEU A 397 -18.37 6.24 8.25
N LEU A 398 -17.65 6.24 7.12
CA LEU A 398 -16.19 6.43 7.09
C LEU A 398 -15.76 7.83 7.56
N ARG A 399 -16.55 8.87 7.23
CA ARG A 399 -16.33 10.24 7.73
C ARG A 399 -16.49 10.29 9.24
N TRP A 400 -17.46 9.58 9.79
CA TRP A 400 -17.63 9.45 11.23
C TRP A 400 -16.49 8.66 11.89
N ARG A 401 -16.03 7.55 11.28
CA ARG A 401 -14.95 6.71 11.84
C ARG A 401 -13.57 7.35 11.76
N THR A 402 -13.30 8.11 10.71
CA THR A 402 -11.97 8.69 10.42
C THR A 402 -12.07 10.18 10.05
N PRO A 403 -12.66 11.03 10.92
CA PRO A 403 -12.96 12.43 10.64
C PRO A 403 -11.72 13.25 10.25
N ARG A 404 -10.55 12.98 10.86
CA ARG A 404 -9.28 13.63 10.49
C ARG A 404 -8.79 13.28 9.07
N ARG A 405 -9.33 12.21 8.47
CA ARG A 405 -9.01 11.74 7.13
C ARG A 405 -10.16 11.93 6.14
N ALA A 406 -11.19 12.68 6.50
CA ALA A 406 -12.40 12.86 5.69
C ALA A 406 -12.11 13.32 4.25
N ASP A 407 -11.13 14.21 4.05
CA ASP A 407 -10.73 14.70 2.72
C ASP A 407 -10.14 13.60 1.83
N ARG A 408 -9.63 12.52 2.43
CA ARG A 408 -9.06 11.36 1.71
C ARG A 408 -10.12 10.37 1.25
N LEU A 409 -11.39 10.55 1.64
CA LEU A 409 -12.49 9.64 1.32
C LEU A 409 -13.16 9.94 -0.03
N ALA A 410 -12.78 11.03 -0.70
CA ALA A 410 -13.34 11.40 -2.00
C ALA A 410 -13.31 10.27 -3.05
N PRO A 411 -12.27 9.43 -3.14
CA PRO A 411 -12.23 8.32 -4.11
C PRO A 411 -13.08 7.09 -3.75
N VAL A 412 -13.67 7.02 -2.55
CA VAL A 412 -14.37 5.80 -2.07
C VAL A 412 -15.49 5.33 -3.01
N PRO A 413 -16.36 6.21 -3.56
CA PRO A 413 -17.38 5.77 -4.51
C PRO A 413 -16.81 5.10 -5.76
N ASP A 414 -15.74 5.65 -6.33
CA ASP A 414 -15.08 5.06 -7.50
C ASP A 414 -14.43 3.72 -7.14
N LEU A 415 -13.80 3.63 -5.97
CA LEU A 415 -13.20 2.39 -5.47
C LEU A 415 -14.24 1.29 -5.26
N LEU A 416 -15.46 1.63 -4.82
CA LEU A 416 -16.56 0.67 -4.75
C LEU A 416 -17.01 0.23 -6.14
N ALA A 417 -17.10 1.14 -7.10
CA ALA A 417 -17.43 0.78 -8.48
C ALA A 417 -16.36 -0.13 -9.11
N GLU A 418 -15.06 0.11 -8.82
CA GLU A 418 -13.96 -0.78 -9.19
C GLU A 418 -14.10 -2.16 -8.54
N ALA A 419 -14.44 -2.22 -7.25
CA ALA A 419 -14.67 -3.48 -6.53
C ALA A 419 -15.86 -4.26 -7.11
N GLU A 420 -16.91 -3.56 -7.54
CA GLU A 420 -18.08 -4.17 -8.19
C GLU A 420 -17.73 -4.75 -9.56
N ARG A 421 -16.93 -4.04 -10.35
CA ARG A 421 -16.41 -4.54 -11.64
C ARG A 421 -15.57 -5.81 -11.47
N LEU A 422 -14.79 -5.90 -10.38
CA LEU A 422 -14.01 -7.09 -10.05
C LEU A 422 -14.85 -8.22 -9.44
N GLY A 423 -16.13 -8.02 -9.12
CA GLY A 423 -16.93 -9.02 -8.38
C GLY A 423 -16.55 -9.18 -6.90
N ILE A 424 -15.82 -8.22 -6.31
CA ILE A 424 -15.52 -8.21 -4.87
C ILE A 424 -16.76 -7.81 -4.05
N ALA A 425 -17.60 -6.95 -4.62
CA ALA A 425 -18.86 -6.52 -4.05
C ALA A 425 -19.93 -6.43 -5.13
N ILE A 426 -21.21 -6.42 -4.76
CA ILE A 426 -22.33 -6.17 -5.66
C ILE A 426 -23.35 -5.26 -4.97
N GLY A 427 -23.52 -4.04 -5.52
CA GLY A 427 -24.41 -3.01 -4.97
C GLY A 427 -24.09 -2.66 -3.52
N GLY A 428 -22.80 -2.63 -3.16
CA GLY A 428 -22.34 -2.36 -1.79
C GLY A 428 -22.41 -3.55 -0.81
N VAL A 429 -22.73 -4.77 -1.26
CA VAL A 429 -22.68 -6.01 -0.45
C VAL A 429 -21.47 -6.83 -0.87
N LEU A 430 -20.62 -7.25 0.08
CA LEU A 430 -19.46 -8.11 -0.24
C LEU A 430 -19.91 -9.51 -0.69
N SER A 431 -19.25 -10.02 -1.73
CA SER A 431 -19.33 -11.44 -2.11
C SER A 431 -18.54 -12.32 -1.13
N SER A 432 -18.76 -13.63 -1.19
CA SER A 432 -18.00 -14.62 -0.42
C SER A 432 -16.50 -14.51 -0.71
N GLY A 433 -16.10 -14.42 -1.98
CA GLY A 433 -14.70 -14.16 -2.36
C GLY A 433 -14.17 -12.81 -1.86
N GLY A 434 -14.98 -11.74 -1.90
CA GLY A 434 -14.60 -10.43 -1.38
C GLY A 434 -14.36 -10.41 0.14
N ARG A 435 -15.09 -11.24 0.90
CA ARG A 435 -14.84 -11.47 2.33
C ARG A 435 -13.57 -12.28 2.58
N GLY A 436 -13.35 -13.34 1.78
CA GLY A 436 -12.12 -14.15 1.82
C GLY A 436 -10.87 -13.30 1.61
N LEU A 437 -10.94 -12.34 0.68
CA LEU A 437 -9.85 -11.40 0.38
C LEU A 437 -9.37 -10.58 1.60
N LEU A 438 -10.26 -10.28 2.56
CA LEU A 438 -9.92 -9.52 3.77
C LEU A 438 -9.39 -10.38 4.91
N THR A 439 -9.67 -11.68 4.90
CA THR A 439 -9.39 -12.60 6.02
C THR A 439 -8.11 -13.40 5.78
N GLY A 440 -8.03 -14.15 4.68
CA GLY A 440 -6.85 -14.96 4.32
C GLY A 440 -6.12 -14.54 3.03
N GLY A 441 -6.56 -13.46 2.36
CA GLY A 441 -5.85 -12.93 1.19
C GLY A 441 -6.20 -13.67 -0.09
N GLU A 442 -5.20 -14.00 -0.93
CA GLU A 442 -5.42 -14.65 -2.24
C GLU A 442 -6.10 -16.03 -2.08
N ASP A 443 -5.66 -16.85 -1.13
CA ASP A 443 -6.15 -18.23 -0.96
C ASP A 443 -7.63 -18.27 -0.56
N ASP A 444 -8.00 -17.60 0.55
CA ASP A 444 -9.40 -17.53 1.01
C ASP A 444 -10.32 -16.82 -0.01
N ALA A 445 -9.79 -15.88 -0.79
CA ALA A 445 -10.55 -15.26 -1.87
C ALA A 445 -10.88 -16.28 -2.97
N ALA A 446 -9.89 -17.06 -3.40
CA ALA A 446 -10.10 -18.12 -4.39
C ALA A 446 -11.10 -19.16 -3.87
N ASP A 447 -10.95 -19.63 -2.63
CA ASP A 447 -11.89 -20.53 -1.96
C ASP A 447 -13.35 -20.04 -2.06
N GLY A 448 -13.57 -18.74 -1.81
CA GLY A 448 -14.89 -18.11 -1.88
C GLY A 448 -15.50 -18.02 -3.29
N MET A 449 -14.71 -18.26 -4.34
CA MET A 449 -15.15 -18.30 -5.74
C MET A 449 -15.23 -19.71 -6.34
N ARG A 450 -14.60 -20.71 -5.70
CA ARG A 450 -14.65 -22.10 -6.19
C ARG A 450 -16.08 -22.64 -6.17
N GLY A 451 -16.48 -23.27 -7.27
CA GLY A 451 -17.84 -23.78 -7.47
C GLY A 451 -18.87 -22.74 -7.92
N LEU A 452 -18.53 -21.45 -7.97
CA LEU A 452 -19.39 -20.39 -8.54
C LEU A 452 -19.03 -20.06 -9.99
N LEU A 453 -17.77 -20.27 -10.36
CA LEU A 453 -17.26 -20.11 -11.72
C LEU A 453 -17.52 -21.40 -12.52
N PRO A 454 -17.91 -21.31 -13.81
CA PRO A 454 -18.10 -22.47 -14.66
C PRO A 454 -16.81 -23.25 -14.82
N GLU A 455 -16.91 -24.58 -14.84
CA GLU A 455 -15.77 -25.44 -15.10
C GLU A 455 -15.23 -25.19 -16.51
N PRO A 456 -13.89 -25.02 -16.66
CA PRO A 456 -13.29 -24.91 -17.98
C PRO A 456 -13.60 -26.12 -18.84
N VAL A 457 -13.99 -25.89 -20.09
CA VAL A 457 -14.28 -26.95 -21.06
C VAL A 457 -13.10 -27.15 -22.01
N ASP A 458 -12.89 -28.41 -22.36
CA ASP A 458 -11.85 -28.89 -23.27
C ASP A 458 -12.36 -29.13 -24.70
N HIS A 459 -13.56 -28.65 -25.02
CA HIS A 459 -14.20 -28.87 -26.31
C HIS A 459 -15.10 -27.70 -26.75
N VAL A 460 -15.38 -27.65 -28.05
CA VAL A 460 -16.31 -26.73 -28.71
C VAL A 460 -17.41 -27.49 -29.47
N LEU A 461 -18.47 -26.79 -29.84
CA LEU A 461 -19.56 -27.31 -30.67
C LEU A 461 -19.45 -26.67 -32.06
N ALA A 462 -19.01 -27.45 -33.05
CA ALA A 462 -18.94 -26.98 -34.44
C ALA A 462 -20.32 -26.99 -35.12
N GLN A 463 -20.63 -25.90 -35.83
CA GLN A 463 -21.89 -25.69 -36.52
C GLN A 463 -21.72 -25.61 -38.05
N PRO A 464 -22.74 -25.98 -38.85
CA PRO A 464 -22.65 -26.00 -40.32
C PRO A 464 -22.33 -24.65 -40.99
N ASP A 465 -22.56 -23.56 -40.29
CA ASP A 465 -22.30 -22.21 -40.76
C ASP A 465 -20.84 -21.77 -40.58
N LEU A 466 -19.93 -22.64 -40.08
CA LEU A 466 -18.52 -22.34 -39.71
C LEU A 466 -18.34 -21.59 -38.38
N SER A 467 -19.35 -21.66 -37.52
CA SER A 467 -19.29 -21.15 -36.15
C SER A 467 -18.89 -22.28 -35.19
N LEU A 468 -18.03 -21.98 -34.21
CA LEU A 468 -17.67 -22.87 -33.10
C LEU A 468 -18.16 -22.24 -31.80
N ILE A 469 -19.02 -22.96 -31.07
CA ILE A 469 -19.58 -22.48 -29.80
C ILE A 469 -18.82 -23.15 -28.65
N ALA A 470 -18.16 -22.35 -27.81
CA ALA A 470 -17.62 -22.79 -26.54
C ALA A 470 -18.71 -22.65 -25.45
N PRO A 471 -19.24 -23.75 -24.89
CA PRO A 471 -20.34 -23.72 -23.91
C PRO A 471 -19.93 -23.17 -22.53
N GLY A 472 -18.63 -22.91 -22.34
CA GLY A 472 -18.04 -22.33 -21.14
C GLY A 472 -16.63 -21.80 -21.43
N PRO A 473 -15.91 -21.29 -20.43
CA PRO A 473 -14.53 -20.85 -20.60
C PRO A 473 -13.66 -22.03 -21.04
N LEU A 474 -12.77 -21.82 -22.00
CA LEU A 474 -11.93 -22.90 -22.53
C LEU A 474 -10.71 -23.12 -21.64
N VAL A 475 -10.23 -24.36 -21.57
CA VAL A 475 -8.89 -24.66 -21.04
C VAL A 475 -7.82 -23.91 -21.84
N ALA A 476 -6.72 -23.52 -21.19
CA ALA A 476 -5.73 -22.58 -21.73
C ALA A 476 -5.16 -23.01 -23.09
N ASP A 477 -4.83 -24.29 -23.24
CA ASP A 477 -4.28 -24.86 -24.48
C ASP A 477 -5.28 -24.76 -25.65
N LEU A 478 -6.55 -25.08 -25.40
CA LEU A 478 -7.61 -25.00 -26.41
C LEU A 478 -7.90 -23.54 -26.77
N ALA A 479 -7.96 -22.64 -25.78
CA ALA A 479 -8.16 -21.21 -26.01
C ALA A 479 -7.02 -20.62 -26.86
N GLY A 480 -5.77 -20.94 -26.53
CA GLY A 480 -4.59 -20.50 -27.29
C GLY A 480 -4.60 -21.00 -28.73
N THR A 481 -4.95 -22.28 -28.92
CA THR A 481 -5.05 -22.87 -30.26
C THR A 481 -6.19 -22.23 -31.08
N LEU A 482 -7.37 -22.06 -30.48
CA LEU A 482 -8.51 -21.40 -31.14
C LEU A 482 -8.24 -19.95 -31.51
N GLY A 483 -7.46 -19.22 -30.70
CA GLY A 483 -7.03 -17.86 -31.04
C GLY A 483 -6.20 -17.78 -32.34
N VAL A 484 -5.50 -18.86 -32.70
CA VAL A 484 -4.77 -18.94 -33.97
C VAL A 484 -5.72 -19.31 -35.11
N VAL A 485 -6.58 -20.32 -34.92
CA VAL A 485 -7.35 -20.95 -36.02
C VAL A 485 -8.75 -20.35 -36.26
N ALA A 486 -9.23 -19.46 -35.40
CA ALA A 486 -10.55 -18.83 -35.52
C ALA A 486 -10.54 -17.40 -34.96
N ASP A 487 -11.55 -16.60 -35.31
CA ASP A 487 -11.73 -15.24 -34.80
C ASP A 487 -12.92 -15.20 -33.81
N VAL A 488 -12.81 -14.45 -32.71
CA VAL A 488 -13.92 -14.31 -31.75
C VAL A 488 -14.98 -13.36 -32.32
N GLU A 489 -16.20 -13.85 -32.53
CA GLU A 489 -17.32 -13.04 -33.02
C GLU A 489 -18.12 -12.41 -31.86
N SER A 490 -18.32 -13.19 -30.80
CA SER A 490 -19.01 -12.75 -29.58
C SER A 490 -18.41 -13.40 -28.35
N SER A 491 -18.15 -12.60 -27.32
CA SER A 491 -17.79 -13.04 -25.98
C SER A 491 -18.97 -12.79 -25.02
N GLY A 492 -19.49 -13.86 -24.43
CA GLY A 492 -20.66 -13.86 -23.54
C GLY A 492 -20.73 -15.15 -22.73
N GLY A 493 -21.92 -15.54 -22.26
CA GLY A 493 -22.10 -16.81 -21.51
C GLY A 493 -21.68 -18.07 -22.29
N ALA A 494 -21.61 -17.99 -23.62
CA ALA A 494 -20.92 -18.92 -24.49
C ALA A 494 -20.12 -18.11 -25.53
N THR A 495 -18.84 -18.43 -25.72
CA THR A 495 -17.99 -17.73 -26.70
C THR A 495 -18.24 -18.31 -28.08
N VAL A 496 -18.53 -17.46 -29.06
CA VAL A 496 -18.73 -17.87 -30.46
C VAL A 496 -17.50 -17.47 -31.26
N TYR A 497 -16.83 -18.48 -31.79
CA TYR A 497 -15.71 -18.33 -32.70
C TYR A 497 -16.18 -18.53 -34.14
N ARG A 498 -15.62 -17.76 -35.06
CA ARG A 498 -15.87 -17.85 -36.49
C ARG A 498 -14.64 -18.35 -37.20
N VAL A 499 -14.78 -19.42 -37.96
CA VAL A 499 -13.73 -19.88 -38.87
C VAL A 499 -13.91 -19.23 -40.24
N SER A 500 -12.83 -18.65 -40.75
CA SER A 500 -12.75 -17.93 -42.02
C SER A 500 -11.50 -18.33 -42.81
N ASP A 501 -11.48 -18.05 -44.12
CA ASP A 501 -10.30 -18.23 -44.97
C ASP A 501 -9.05 -17.56 -44.39
N GLY A 502 -9.23 -16.38 -43.78
CA GLY A 502 -8.16 -15.61 -43.13
C GLY A 502 -7.60 -16.32 -41.91
N SER A 503 -8.48 -16.83 -41.04
CA SER A 503 -8.06 -17.55 -39.82
C SER A 503 -7.34 -18.87 -40.13
N ILE A 504 -7.80 -19.62 -41.15
CA ILE A 504 -7.12 -20.84 -41.61
C ILE A 504 -5.78 -20.49 -42.23
N ARG A 505 -5.69 -19.45 -43.05
CA ARG A 505 -4.41 -18.99 -43.61
C ARG A 505 -3.42 -18.60 -42.52
N ARG A 506 -3.87 -17.85 -41.50
CA ARG A 506 -3.07 -17.49 -40.33
C ARG A 506 -2.52 -18.72 -39.61
N ALA A 507 -3.33 -19.76 -39.44
CA ALA A 507 -2.87 -21.01 -38.85
C ALA A 507 -1.81 -21.71 -39.71
N LEU A 508 -2.01 -21.78 -41.03
CA LEU A 508 -1.02 -22.35 -41.96
C LEU A 508 0.29 -21.53 -41.97
N ASP A 509 0.20 -20.20 -41.88
CA ASP A 509 1.36 -19.30 -41.76
C ASP A 509 2.12 -19.50 -40.43
N ALA A 510 1.40 -19.86 -39.36
CA ALA A 510 1.96 -20.23 -38.07
C ALA A 510 2.53 -21.66 -38.01
N GLY A 511 2.52 -22.39 -39.14
CA GLY A 511 3.15 -23.71 -39.28
C GLY A 511 2.22 -24.91 -39.12
N TRP A 512 0.90 -24.73 -39.01
CA TRP A 512 -0.06 -25.84 -38.98
C TRP A 512 -0.21 -26.47 -40.37
N SER A 513 -0.33 -27.80 -40.44
CA SER A 513 -0.72 -28.49 -41.69
C SER A 513 -2.24 -28.67 -41.78
N ALA A 514 -2.76 -28.91 -42.99
CA ALA A 514 -4.18 -29.25 -43.18
C ALA A 514 -4.58 -30.48 -42.34
N THR A 515 -3.72 -31.49 -42.27
CA THR A 515 -3.92 -32.67 -41.44
C THR A 515 -4.01 -32.32 -39.96
N ASP A 516 -3.10 -31.46 -39.46
CA ASP A 516 -3.11 -31.02 -38.05
C ASP A 516 -4.40 -30.27 -37.70
N LEU A 517 -4.91 -29.45 -38.63
CA LEU A 517 -6.16 -28.72 -38.48
C LEU A 517 -7.37 -29.66 -38.44
N HIS A 518 -7.44 -30.63 -39.35
CA HIS A 518 -8.49 -31.66 -39.34
C HIS A 518 -8.47 -32.47 -38.04
N ASP A 519 -7.29 -32.94 -37.63
CA ASP A 519 -7.09 -33.68 -36.38
C ASP A 519 -7.46 -32.84 -35.15
N PHE A 520 -7.11 -31.54 -35.16
CA PHE A 520 -7.46 -30.62 -34.11
C PHE A 520 -8.97 -30.45 -33.97
N PHE A 521 -9.69 -30.16 -35.06
CA PHE A 521 -11.14 -30.00 -35.01
C PHE A 521 -11.86 -31.31 -34.67
N ALA A 522 -11.34 -32.45 -35.13
CA ALA A 522 -11.87 -33.76 -34.78
C ALA A 522 -11.72 -34.09 -33.28
N ARG A 523 -10.61 -33.67 -32.64
CA ARG A 523 -10.39 -33.87 -31.19
C ARG A 523 -11.14 -32.87 -30.32
N SER A 524 -11.18 -31.60 -30.75
CA SER A 524 -11.72 -30.50 -29.96
C SER A 524 -13.23 -30.28 -30.15
N SER A 525 -13.83 -30.79 -31.22
CA SER A 525 -15.27 -30.67 -31.44
C SER A 525 -16.02 -31.84 -30.80
N ARG A 526 -17.04 -31.53 -29.99
CA ARG A 526 -17.96 -32.54 -29.42
C ARG A 526 -19.08 -32.92 -30.39
N THR A 527 -19.35 -32.09 -31.38
CA THR A 527 -20.22 -32.41 -32.53
C THR A 527 -19.36 -32.89 -33.72
N PRO A 528 -19.92 -33.68 -34.65
CA PRO A 528 -19.22 -34.02 -35.89
C PRO A 528 -18.77 -32.76 -36.63
N VAL A 529 -17.54 -32.77 -37.14
CA VAL A 529 -16.99 -31.64 -37.91
C VAL A 529 -17.83 -31.43 -39.17
N PRO A 530 -18.35 -30.21 -39.43
CA PRO A 530 -19.14 -29.94 -40.61
C PRO A 530 -18.31 -30.06 -41.88
N GLN A 531 -18.89 -30.66 -42.92
CA GLN A 531 -18.23 -30.82 -44.22
C GLN A 531 -17.78 -29.49 -44.85
N ALA A 532 -18.52 -28.40 -44.58
CA ALA A 532 -18.15 -27.06 -45.03
C ALA A 532 -16.80 -26.60 -44.45
N LEU A 533 -16.51 -26.95 -43.20
CA LEU A 533 -15.24 -26.62 -42.54
C LEU A 533 -14.10 -27.47 -43.13
N GLU A 534 -14.35 -28.76 -43.37
CA GLU A 534 -13.36 -29.63 -44.01
C GLU A 534 -12.95 -29.10 -45.39
N TYR A 535 -13.95 -28.72 -46.22
CA TYR A 535 -13.69 -28.14 -47.54
C TYR A 535 -12.93 -26.82 -47.48
N LEU A 536 -13.22 -25.95 -46.50
CA LEU A 536 -12.52 -24.69 -46.32
C LEU A 536 -11.03 -24.93 -46.03
N ILE A 537 -10.71 -25.85 -45.11
CA ILE A 537 -9.34 -26.19 -44.74
C ILE A 537 -8.57 -26.66 -45.98
N ASP A 538 -9.13 -27.59 -46.75
CA ASP A 538 -8.49 -28.17 -47.92
C ASP A 538 -8.27 -27.14 -49.05
N ASP A 539 -9.24 -26.26 -49.30
CA ASP A 539 -9.12 -25.23 -50.34
C ASP A 539 -8.05 -24.18 -49.99
N VAL A 540 -8.07 -23.66 -48.75
CA VAL A 540 -7.05 -22.69 -48.32
C VAL A 540 -5.66 -23.33 -48.30
N ALA A 541 -5.52 -24.58 -47.82
CA ALA A 541 -4.25 -25.29 -47.84
C ALA A 541 -3.72 -25.53 -49.26
N ARG A 542 -4.59 -25.82 -50.23
CA ARG A 542 -4.20 -25.99 -51.64
C ARG A 542 -3.69 -24.68 -52.28
N GLN A 543 -4.23 -23.55 -51.84
CA GLN A 543 -3.85 -22.23 -52.35
C GLN A 543 -2.61 -21.66 -51.62
N HIS A 544 -2.37 -22.09 -50.38
CA HIS A 544 -1.21 -21.76 -49.56
C HIS A 544 0.09 -22.35 -50.16
N GLY A 545 1.20 -21.60 -50.13
CA GLY A 545 2.51 -22.08 -50.60
C GLY A 545 2.75 -22.15 -52.13
N ARG A 546 1.86 -21.59 -52.97
CA ARG A 546 2.06 -21.49 -54.44
C ARG A 546 3.20 -20.57 -54.87
N LEU A 547 3.47 -19.53 -54.09
CA LEU A 547 4.67 -18.70 -54.16
C LEU A 547 5.51 -19.04 -52.94
N ARG A 548 6.73 -19.50 -53.15
CA ARG A 548 7.62 -19.97 -52.09
C ARG A 548 8.65 -18.90 -51.79
N VAL A 549 8.36 -18.10 -50.78
CA VAL A 549 9.38 -17.27 -50.14
C VAL A 549 10.07 -18.17 -49.14
N GLY A 550 11.26 -18.65 -49.49
CA GLY A 550 12.06 -19.45 -48.58
C GLY A 550 12.78 -18.54 -47.60
N ALA A 551 12.43 -18.61 -46.33
CA ALA A 551 13.29 -18.10 -45.28
C ALA A 551 14.50 -19.03 -45.18
N ILE A 552 15.68 -18.46 -45.37
CA ILE A 552 16.94 -19.15 -45.09
C ILE A 552 17.37 -18.63 -43.73
N GLU A 553 17.51 -19.50 -42.75
CA GLU A 553 17.91 -19.09 -41.40
C GLU A 553 19.36 -18.63 -41.35
N CYS A 554 20.21 -19.27 -42.14
CA CYS A 554 21.64 -18.99 -42.17
C CYS A 554 22.15 -19.06 -43.60
N TYR A 555 22.89 -18.03 -44.01
CA TYR A 555 23.75 -18.11 -45.17
C TYR A 555 25.20 -18.21 -44.71
N VAL A 556 26.00 -18.99 -45.44
CA VAL A 556 27.44 -19.05 -45.30
C VAL A 556 28.03 -18.44 -46.56
N ARG A 557 28.73 -17.31 -46.39
CA ARG A 557 29.42 -16.62 -47.48
C ARG A 557 30.93 -16.68 -47.30
N SER A 558 31.64 -16.78 -48.41
CA SER A 558 33.10 -16.69 -48.45
C SER A 558 33.53 -16.15 -49.82
N ASP A 559 34.51 -15.26 -49.82
CA ASP A 559 35.08 -14.71 -51.06
C ASP A 559 35.94 -15.74 -51.80
N ASP A 560 36.35 -16.82 -51.13
CA ASP A 560 36.99 -17.99 -51.74
C ASP A 560 35.93 -19.04 -52.13
N HIS A 561 35.65 -19.12 -53.43
CA HIS A 561 34.69 -20.07 -54.01
C HIS A 561 35.18 -21.53 -53.94
N GLY A 562 36.51 -21.74 -53.87
CA GLY A 562 37.10 -23.07 -53.70
C GLY A 562 36.76 -23.63 -52.32
N LEU A 563 36.90 -22.80 -51.28
CA LEU A 563 36.53 -23.15 -49.91
C LEU A 563 35.05 -23.50 -49.78
N VAL A 564 34.14 -22.74 -50.41
CA VAL A 564 32.70 -23.02 -50.43
C VAL A 564 32.38 -24.38 -51.07
N SER A 565 33.08 -24.72 -52.16
CA SER A 565 32.90 -25.99 -52.86
C SER A 565 33.46 -27.16 -52.03
N GLN A 566 34.57 -26.94 -51.33
CA GLN A 566 35.16 -27.90 -50.40
C GLN A 566 34.22 -28.17 -49.23
N VAL A 567 33.69 -27.12 -48.59
CA VAL A 567 32.75 -27.24 -47.46
C VAL A 567 31.46 -27.96 -47.87
N LEU A 568 30.94 -27.74 -49.09
CA LEU A 568 29.74 -28.43 -49.57
C LEU A 568 29.99 -29.93 -49.86
N SER A 569 31.23 -30.31 -50.21
CA SER A 569 31.60 -31.67 -50.60
C SER A 569 32.20 -32.51 -49.47
N ASP A 570 32.60 -31.88 -48.35
CA ASP A 570 33.15 -32.59 -47.19
C ASP A 570 32.05 -33.42 -46.52
N ARG A 571 32.28 -34.73 -46.39
CA ARG A 571 31.30 -35.62 -45.73
C ARG A 571 31.11 -35.29 -44.25
N ARG A 572 32.08 -34.62 -43.61
CA ARG A 572 32.02 -34.21 -42.20
C ARG A 572 31.07 -33.04 -41.96
N THR A 573 30.78 -32.24 -42.99
CA THR A 573 29.85 -31.10 -42.94
C THR A 573 28.46 -31.45 -43.49
N ALA A 574 28.22 -32.71 -43.87
CA ALA A 574 26.93 -33.18 -44.39
C ALA A 574 25.77 -32.86 -43.42
N ASN A 575 26.05 -32.89 -42.12
CA ASN A 575 25.09 -32.57 -41.05
C ASN A 575 24.71 -31.08 -40.99
N ALA A 576 25.41 -30.19 -41.69
CA ALA A 576 25.05 -28.76 -41.77
C ALA A 576 24.00 -28.47 -42.86
N GLU A 577 23.57 -29.48 -43.61
CA GLU A 577 22.54 -29.43 -44.65
C GLU A 577 22.69 -28.28 -45.66
N LEU A 578 23.94 -27.95 -45.98
CA LEU A 578 24.25 -26.82 -46.84
C LEU A 578 23.78 -27.08 -48.27
N ARG A 579 23.11 -26.08 -48.86
CA ARG A 579 22.68 -26.09 -50.26
C ARG A 579 23.23 -24.84 -50.94
N ARG A 580 23.59 -24.94 -52.21
CA ARG A 580 24.16 -23.81 -52.94
C ARG A 580 23.05 -22.90 -53.47
N LEU A 581 23.07 -21.63 -53.09
CA LEU A 581 22.19 -20.60 -53.65
C LEU A 581 22.90 -19.77 -54.73
N ALA A 582 24.21 -19.51 -54.57
CA ALA A 582 25.06 -18.79 -55.53
C ALA A 582 26.54 -19.24 -55.42
N PRO A 583 27.46 -18.89 -56.34
CA PRO A 583 28.83 -19.40 -56.37
C PRO A 583 29.66 -19.22 -55.07
N GLY A 584 29.44 -18.13 -54.33
CA GLY A 584 30.09 -17.86 -53.04
C GLY A 584 29.15 -17.93 -51.83
N VAL A 585 27.91 -18.41 -52.01
CA VAL A 585 26.86 -18.40 -50.97
C VAL A 585 26.19 -19.76 -50.84
N LEU A 586 26.37 -20.37 -49.68
CA LEU A 586 25.59 -21.52 -49.24
C LEU A 586 24.47 -21.04 -48.34
N VAL A 587 23.38 -21.77 -48.35
CA VAL A 587 22.23 -21.55 -47.51
C VAL A 587 21.96 -22.83 -46.76
N SER A 588 21.68 -22.69 -45.48
CA SER A 588 21.21 -23.79 -44.66
C SER A 588 19.84 -23.43 -44.11
N GLY A 589 19.01 -24.45 -43.96
CA GLY A 589 17.79 -24.34 -43.18
C GLY A 589 18.06 -24.39 -41.67
N LEU A 590 19.30 -24.69 -41.25
CA LEU A 590 19.70 -24.75 -39.85
C LEU A 590 20.08 -23.36 -39.31
N PRO A 591 19.86 -23.12 -38.00
CA PRO A 591 20.16 -21.84 -37.38
C PRO A 591 21.67 -21.56 -37.42
N PRO A 592 22.09 -20.27 -37.48
CA PRO A 592 23.50 -19.90 -37.60
C PRO A 592 24.41 -20.58 -36.59
N GLU A 593 23.96 -20.81 -35.36
CA GLU A 593 24.77 -21.47 -34.33
C GLU A 593 25.10 -22.93 -34.59
N GLU A 594 24.17 -23.67 -35.19
CA GLU A 594 24.34 -25.09 -35.44
C GLU A 594 25.24 -25.30 -36.64
N VAL A 595 25.04 -24.50 -37.69
CA VAL A 595 25.95 -24.44 -38.83
C VAL A 595 27.37 -24.06 -38.39
N LEU A 596 27.51 -23.07 -37.49
CA LEU A 596 28.80 -22.70 -36.89
C LEU A 596 29.44 -23.87 -36.13
N SER A 597 28.65 -24.63 -35.37
CA SER A 597 29.11 -25.77 -34.58
C SER A 597 29.63 -26.91 -35.47
N VAL A 598 28.86 -27.31 -36.48
CA VAL A 598 29.23 -28.40 -37.42
C VAL A 598 30.48 -28.03 -38.21
N LEU A 599 30.55 -26.80 -38.73
CA LEU A 599 31.71 -26.33 -39.47
C LEU A 599 32.98 -26.28 -38.60
N ARG A 600 32.87 -25.84 -37.33
CA ARG A 600 34.00 -25.89 -36.37
C ARG A 600 34.45 -27.31 -36.08
N ALA A 601 33.50 -28.23 -35.86
CA ALA A 601 33.80 -29.64 -35.62
C ALA A 601 34.48 -30.32 -36.82
N ALA A 602 34.16 -29.89 -38.05
CA ALA A 602 34.82 -30.34 -39.27
C ALA A 602 36.20 -29.69 -39.52
N GLY A 603 36.64 -28.78 -38.66
CA GLY A 603 37.95 -28.12 -38.70
C GLY A 603 37.97 -26.79 -39.48
N TYR A 604 36.81 -26.24 -39.85
CA TYR A 604 36.69 -24.92 -40.45
C TYR A 604 36.57 -23.83 -39.36
N ALA A 605 36.90 -22.57 -39.68
CA ALA A 605 36.87 -21.45 -38.73
C ALA A 605 35.79 -20.41 -39.09
N PRO A 606 34.49 -20.73 -38.97
CA PRO A 606 33.42 -19.81 -39.33
C PRO A 606 33.09 -18.81 -38.20
N ALA A 607 32.66 -17.61 -38.60
CA ALA A 607 32.14 -16.56 -37.73
C ALA A 607 30.66 -16.33 -38.08
N GLY A 608 29.78 -16.20 -37.07
CA GLY A 608 28.36 -15.88 -37.32
C GLY A 608 28.21 -14.48 -37.92
N GLU A 609 27.03 -14.05 -38.35
CA GLU A 609 26.83 -12.72 -38.96
C GLU A 609 25.44 -12.16 -38.55
N SER A 610 25.34 -10.86 -38.31
CA SER A 610 24.12 -10.11 -38.01
C SER A 610 23.41 -9.75 -39.29
N ALA A 611 22.14 -9.37 -39.17
CA ALA A 611 21.37 -8.81 -40.27
C ALA A 611 22.03 -7.58 -40.94
N GLY A 612 22.99 -6.91 -40.28
CA GLY A 612 23.79 -5.80 -40.83
C GLY A 612 25.20 -6.19 -41.32
N GLY A 613 25.58 -7.47 -41.30
CA GLY A 613 26.89 -7.96 -41.78
C GLY A 613 27.99 -8.10 -40.71
N ALA A 614 27.67 -7.89 -39.43
CA ALA A 614 28.61 -7.97 -38.29
C ALA A 614 28.39 -9.22 -37.42
N VAL A 615 29.41 -9.91 -36.92
CA VAL A 615 29.34 -11.31 -36.44
C VAL A 615 28.43 -11.65 -35.21
N LEU A 616 27.44 -12.60 -35.27
CA LEU A 616 26.42 -12.92 -34.20
C LEU A 616 26.08 -14.42 -33.89
N THR A 617 25.41 -14.72 -32.74
CA THR A 617 25.24 -16.06 -32.09
C THR A 617 23.86 -16.31 -31.35
N ARG A 618 22.67 -16.55 -32.02
CA ARG A 618 21.32 -17.18 -31.60
C ARG A 618 19.99 -16.43 -32.02
N PRO A 619 18.82 -17.11 -32.27
CA PRO A 619 17.46 -16.50 -32.44
C PRO A 619 16.59 -16.40 -31.15
N GLN A 620 15.54 -15.56 -31.15
CA GLN A 620 14.95 -14.93 -29.93
C GLN A 620 13.49 -15.34 -29.62
N ALA A 621 13.18 -15.68 -28.36
CA ALA A 621 11.81 -15.90 -27.84
C ALA A 621 10.98 -14.60 -27.80
N PRO A 622 9.63 -14.66 -27.73
CA PRO A 622 8.79 -13.47 -27.61
C PRO A 622 9.25 -12.61 -26.43
N PRO A 623 9.35 -11.28 -26.60
CA PRO A 623 9.88 -10.43 -25.56
C PRO A 623 8.90 -10.42 -24.39
N ARG A 624 9.33 -10.98 -23.25
CA ARG A 624 8.63 -10.88 -21.97
C ARG A 624 9.26 -9.77 -21.15
N ALA A 625 8.44 -8.97 -20.49
CA ALA A 625 8.95 -8.16 -19.40
C ALA A 625 9.34 -9.08 -18.21
N ALA A 626 10.35 -8.67 -17.44
CA ALA A 626 10.81 -9.44 -16.28
C ALA A 626 9.70 -9.61 -15.23
N GLY A 627 8.74 -8.67 -15.19
CA GLY A 627 7.60 -8.66 -14.29
C GLY A 627 8.01 -8.43 -12.86
N ARG A 628 7.76 -7.21 -12.34
CA ARG A 628 7.85 -6.95 -10.91
C ARG A 628 6.47 -6.59 -10.39
N ARG A 629 5.85 -7.44 -9.56
CA ARG A 629 4.68 -7.04 -8.75
C ARG A 629 5.10 -5.84 -7.88
N PRO A 630 4.60 -4.61 -8.13
CA PRO A 630 4.95 -3.46 -7.32
C PRO A 630 4.37 -3.67 -5.92
N GLY A 631 5.22 -3.90 -4.91
CA GLY A 631 4.79 -4.11 -3.53
C GLY A 631 4.94 -5.54 -2.99
N ALA A 632 5.33 -6.53 -3.80
CA ALA A 632 5.56 -7.92 -3.32
C ALA A 632 6.69 -8.04 -2.26
N GLY A 633 7.53 -7.01 -2.11
CA GLY A 633 8.55 -6.92 -1.05
C GLY A 633 8.25 -5.89 0.04
N ALA A 634 7.15 -5.13 -0.07
CA ALA A 634 6.76 -4.15 0.92
C ALA A 634 5.59 -4.72 1.73
N GLY A 635 5.90 -5.45 2.79
CA GLY A 635 4.93 -5.73 3.85
C GLY A 635 4.25 -4.42 4.30
N PRO A 636 3.07 -4.49 4.94
CA PRO A 636 2.30 -3.31 5.29
C PRO A 636 3.19 -2.23 5.92
N VAL A 637 3.14 -1.02 5.36
CA VAL A 637 3.87 0.16 5.87
C VAL A 637 3.17 0.62 7.16
N GLY A 638 3.30 -0.19 8.21
CA GLY A 638 2.66 0.01 9.50
C GLY A 638 3.24 -0.96 10.54
N PRO A 639 3.18 -0.61 11.84
CA PRO A 639 3.56 -1.54 12.88
C PRO A 639 2.67 -2.78 12.79
N ARG A 640 3.27 -3.98 12.69
CA ARG A 640 2.52 -5.24 12.73
C ARG A 640 1.79 -5.34 14.08
N PRO A 641 0.53 -5.84 14.13
CA PRO A 641 -0.15 -6.11 15.40
C PRO A 641 0.74 -6.96 16.31
N LEU A 642 0.74 -6.63 17.60
CA LEU A 642 1.47 -7.40 18.60
C LEU A 642 0.74 -8.72 18.86
N ALA A 643 1.47 -9.83 18.85
CA ALA A 643 0.90 -11.09 19.32
C ALA A 643 0.67 -11.00 20.85
N PRO A 644 -0.33 -11.71 21.42
CA PRO A 644 -0.60 -11.65 22.85
C PRO A 644 0.62 -11.95 23.74
N GLY A 645 1.49 -12.88 23.31
CA GLY A 645 2.74 -13.19 23.99
C GLY A 645 3.76 -12.05 23.99
N ASP A 646 3.86 -11.29 22.88
CA ASP A 646 4.75 -10.14 22.76
C ASP A 646 4.33 -9.02 23.73
N VAL A 647 3.02 -8.80 23.89
CA VAL A 647 2.46 -7.77 24.76
C VAL A 647 2.84 -8.05 26.22
N ALA A 648 2.57 -9.26 26.70
CA ALA A 648 2.86 -9.64 28.07
C ALA A 648 4.37 -9.58 28.38
N ALA A 649 5.23 -9.96 27.43
CA ALA A 649 6.68 -9.83 27.58
C ALA A 649 7.10 -8.36 27.70
N THR A 650 6.59 -7.50 26.81
CA THR A 650 6.88 -6.06 26.82
C THR A 650 6.43 -5.39 28.12
N VAL A 651 5.25 -5.73 28.65
CA VAL A 651 4.77 -5.20 29.94
C VAL A 651 5.70 -5.62 31.08
N ARG A 652 6.14 -6.88 31.14
CA ARG A 652 7.10 -7.34 32.16
C ARG A 652 8.43 -6.59 32.10
N GLU A 653 8.96 -6.32 30.90
CA GLU A 653 10.18 -5.53 30.74
C GLU A 653 10.03 -4.11 31.27
N ILE A 654 8.92 -3.44 30.93
CA ILE A 654 8.59 -2.08 31.43
C ILE A 654 8.53 -2.07 32.96
N ARG A 655 7.86 -3.06 33.56
CA ARG A 655 7.73 -3.17 35.03
C ARG A 655 9.07 -3.44 35.70
N ALA A 656 9.86 -4.35 35.14
CA ALA A 656 11.19 -4.66 35.64
C ALA A 656 12.10 -3.42 35.62
N GLY A 657 12.06 -2.63 34.55
CA GLY A 657 12.82 -1.38 34.46
C GLY A 657 12.35 -0.30 35.44
N ASP A 658 11.03 -0.13 35.64
CA ASP A 658 10.52 0.83 36.62
C ASP A 658 10.84 0.40 38.06
N ALA A 659 10.77 -0.91 38.37
CA ALA A 659 11.21 -1.46 39.66
C ALA A 659 12.71 -1.25 39.91
N ALA A 660 13.56 -1.47 38.89
CA ALA A 660 14.99 -1.20 38.98
C ALA A 660 15.30 0.30 39.21
N LEU A 661 14.53 1.20 38.59
CA LEU A 661 14.64 2.64 38.83
C LEU A 661 14.17 3.04 40.23
N ALA A 662 13.12 2.41 40.76
CA ALA A 662 12.62 2.67 42.11
C ALA A 662 13.59 2.16 43.20
N ALA A 663 14.19 0.97 42.99
CA ALA A 663 15.24 0.44 43.85
C ALA A 663 16.44 1.40 43.95
N ARG A 664 16.89 1.96 42.82
CA ARG A 664 17.98 2.96 42.79
C ARG A 664 17.68 4.27 43.51
N ARG A 665 16.40 4.65 43.67
CA ARG A 665 16.01 5.89 44.40
C ARG A 665 15.89 5.68 45.91
N SER A 666 15.72 4.45 46.36
CA SER A 666 15.52 4.10 47.77
C SER A 666 16.82 3.70 48.48
N GLU A 667 17.91 3.46 47.73
CA GLU A 667 19.26 3.41 48.31
C GLU A 667 19.78 4.84 48.53
N PRO A 668 19.90 5.31 49.79
CA PRO A 668 20.67 6.52 50.04
C PRO A 668 22.12 6.22 49.64
N VAL A 669 22.67 7.03 48.73
CA VAL A 669 24.11 7.07 48.53
C VAL A 669 24.74 7.38 49.88
N ARG A 670 25.22 6.35 50.59
CA ARG A 670 26.06 6.51 51.78
C ARG A 670 27.32 7.22 51.32
N GLN A 671 27.35 8.54 51.46
CA GLN A 671 28.62 9.24 51.62
C GLN A 671 29.25 8.69 52.89
N VAL A 672 30.16 7.75 52.76
CA VAL A 672 31.09 7.38 53.84
C VAL A 672 32.02 8.58 54.02
N PRO A 673 31.96 9.31 55.15
CA PRO A 673 32.88 10.42 55.38
C PRO A 673 34.27 9.82 55.68
N GLY A 674 35.29 10.23 54.91
CA GLY A 674 36.69 10.02 55.31
C GLY A 674 37.62 9.27 54.35
N VAL A 675 37.37 9.23 53.04
CA VAL A 675 38.36 8.70 52.09
C VAL A 675 39.23 9.85 51.58
N THR A 676 40.48 9.91 52.03
CA THR A 676 41.47 10.82 51.45
C THR A 676 41.90 10.30 50.08
N THR A 677 42.29 11.19 49.16
CA THR A 677 42.77 10.81 47.82
C THR A 677 43.91 9.78 47.87
N ALA A 678 44.69 9.77 48.95
CA ALA A 678 45.74 8.80 49.22
C ALA A 678 45.17 7.38 49.48
N SER A 679 44.14 7.25 50.34
CA SER A 679 43.51 5.96 50.62
C SER A 679 42.77 5.37 49.41
N THR A 680 42.17 6.20 48.56
CA THR A 680 41.57 5.74 47.28
C THR A 680 42.64 5.18 46.35
N LEU A 681 43.77 5.88 46.20
CA LEU A 681 44.87 5.44 45.34
C LEU A 681 45.52 4.15 45.85
N GLU A 682 45.65 3.98 47.16
CA GLU A 682 46.21 2.76 47.75
C GLU A 682 45.31 1.55 47.49
N LEU A 683 43.98 1.70 47.68
CA LEU A 683 43.01 0.63 47.43
C LEU A 683 42.93 0.28 45.94
N LEU A 684 42.92 1.28 45.04
CA LEU A 684 42.99 1.05 43.59
C LEU A 684 44.30 0.39 43.16
N SER A 685 45.43 0.81 43.74
CA SER A 685 46.75 0.23 43.45
C SER A 685 46.83 -1.23 43.92
N ARG A 686 46.20 -1.55 45.04
CA ARG A 686 46.06 -2.93 45.54
C ARG A 686 45.16 -3.75 44.62
N ALA A 687 44.00 -3.23 44.25
CA ALA A 687 43.05 -3.92 43.38
C ALA A 687 43.63 -4.26 42.00
N VAL A 688 44.42 -3.36 41.40
CA VAL A 688 45.16 -3.63 40.15
C VAL A 688 46.21 -4.73 40.33
N ARG A 689 46.94 -4.73 41.45
CA ARG A 689 48.02 -5.70 41.70
C ARG A 689 47.50 -7.10 41.99
N GLU A 690 46.39 -7.19 42.72
CA GLU A 690 45.73 -8.44 43.11
C GLU A 690 44.64 -8.87 42.10
N ASN A 691 44.41 -8.08 41.05
CA ASN A 691 43.37 -8.26 40.02
C ASN A 691 41.95 -8.48 40.61
N LEU A 692 41.62 -7.71 41.65
CA LEU A 692 40.35 -7.83 42.37
C LEU A 692 39.29 -6.89 41.79
N PRO A 693 38.04 -7.35 41.60
CA PRO A 693 36.95 -6.49 41.17
C PRO A 693 36.60 -5.46 42.27
N ILE A 694 36.29 -4.24 41.84
CA ILE A 694 35.97 -3.13 42.74
C ILE A 694 34.60 -2.53 42.42
N TRP A 695 33.88 -2.15 43.47
CA TRP A 695 32.75 -1.23 43.37
C TRP A 695 33.27 0.19 43.24
N LEU A 696 32.92 0.84 42.14
CA LEU A 696 33.37 2.18 41.79
C LEU A 696 32.20 3.16 41.69
N GLY A 697 32.15 4.13 42.60
CA GLY A 697 31.31 5.32 42.46
C GLY A 697 32.03 6.37 41.62
N TYR A 698 31.43 6.81 40.51
CA TYR A 698 32.04 7.73 39.56
C TYR A 698 31.03 8.78 39.07
N VAL A 699 31.46 10.05 39.05
CA VAL A 699 30.67 11.16 38.51
C VAL A 699 31.21 11.54 37.13
N ASP A 700 30.32 11.58 36.13
CA ASP A 700 30.69 11.96 34.76
C ASP A 700 30.90 13.48 34.58
N ALA A 701 31.26 13.90 33.36
CA ALA A 701 31.51 15.32 33.08
C ALA A 701 30.26 16.20 33.18
N GLN A 702 29.08 15.57 33.19
CA GLN A 702 27.76 16.19 33.23
C GLN A 702 27.21 16.25 34.68
N GLY A 703 27.99 15.78 35.66
CA GLY A 703 27.61 15.79 37.08
C GLY A 703 26.70 14.63 37.48
N SER A 704 26.48 13.64 36.62
CA SER A 704 25.66 12.47 36.92
C SER A 704 26.50 11.40 37.62
N GLY A 705 26.09 11.02 38.84
CA GLY A 705 26.73 9.96 39.62
C GLY A 705 26.30 8.57 39.15
N SER A 706 27.25 7.65 39.03
CA SER A 706 27.02 6.26 38.67
C SER A 706 27.83 5.33 39.57
N GLN A 707 27.27 4.19 39.94
CA GLN A 707 28.00 3.09 40.58
C GLN A 707 28.12 1.93 39.61
N ARG A 708 29.26 1.24 39.63
CA ARG A 708 29.60 0.19 38.68
C ARG A 708 30.66 -0.75 39.26
N VAL A 709 30.59 -2.03 38.90
CA VAL A 709 31.64 -3.01 39.20
C VAL A 709 32.66 -2.95 38.07
N VAL A 710 33.91 -2.67 38.44
CA VAL A 710 35.01 -2.53 37.49
C VAL A 710 36.10 -3.49 37.87
N GLN A 711 36.59 -4.28 36.91
CA GLN A 711 37.82 -5.04 37.08
C GLN A 711 39.01 -4.18 36.64
N PRO A 712 39.85 -3.71 37.58
CA PRO A 712 40.87 -2.72 37.29
C PRO A 712 42.09 -3.39 36.65
N VAL A 713 42.53 -2.86 35.50
CA VAL A 713 43.63 -3.39 34.69
C VAL A 713 44.91 -2.59 34.90
N SER A 714 44.81 -1.26 34.98
CA SER A 714 45.99 -0.40 35.22
C SER A 714 45.60 0.92 35.89
N LEU A 715 46.54 1.49 36.63
CA LEU A 715 46.42 2.81 37.25
C LEU A 715 47.66 3.64 36.91
N ALA A 716 47.52 4.63 36.04
CA ALA A 716 48.62 5.48 35.59
C ALA A 716 48.14 6.91 35.29
N GLY A 717 48.99 7.91 35.59
CA GLY A 717 48.72 9.31 35.23
C GLY A 717 47.44 9.92 35.83
N GLY A 718 46.95 9.39 36.96
CA GLY A 718 45.69 9.84 37.57
C GLY A 718 44.43 9.27 36.92
N PHE A 719 44.57 8.23 36.10
CA PHE A 719 43.47 7.49 35.48
C PHE A 719 43.54 6.00 35.84
N LEU A 720 42.36 5.42 36.09
CA LEU A 720 42.15 3.99 36.23
C LEU A 720 41.58 3.43 34.93
N GLN A 721 42.24 2.45 34.34
CA GLN A 721 41.69 1.68 33.22
C GLN A 721 41.17 0.35 33.75
N GLY A 722 39.93 0.01 33.41
CA GLY A 722 39.31 -1.24 33.87
C GLY A 722 38.15 -1.67 32.98
N PHE A 723 37.79 -2.94 33.10
CA PHE A 723 36.65 -3.52 32.40
C PHE A 723 35.38 -3.32 33.24
N ASP A 724 34.36 -2.67 32.67
CA ASP A 724 33.07 -2.40 33.33
C ASP A 724 32.12 -3.59 33.08
N GLU A 725 31.91 -4.43 34.10
CA GLU A 725 31.13 -5.67 33.97
C GLU A 725 29.66 -5.41 33.60
N GLY A 726 29.10 -4.29 34.04
CA GLY A 726 27.70 -3.93 33.75
C GLY A 726 27.45 -3.51 32.30
N ARG A 727 28.51 -3.19 31.53
CA ARG A 727 28.42 -2.79 30.12
C ARG A 727 29.23 -3.67 29.16
N GLY A 728 30.10 -4.53 29.68
CA GLY A 728 30.93 -5.44 28.88
C GLY A 728 32.01 -4.73 28.05
N GLU A 729 32.49 -3.55 28.47
CA GLU A 729 33.49 -2.77 27.74
C GLU A 729 34.60 -2.21 28.64
N SER A 730 35.81 -2.06 28.09
CA SER A 730 36.95 -1.44 28.77
C SER A 730 36.85 0.08 28.76
N ARG A 731 36.97 0.72 29.93
CA ARG A 731 36.87 2.18 30.07
C ARG A 731 37.97 2.77 30.94
N THR A 732 38.17 4.07 30.76
CA THR A 732 39.11 4.88 31.52
C THR A 732 38.36 5.83 32.44
N PHE A 733 38.73 5.83 33.71
CA PHE A 733 38.11 6.59 34.79
C PHE A 733 39.13 7.57 35.38
N ALA A 734 38.78 8.86 35.45
CA ALA A 734 39.63 9.85 36.09
C ALA A 734 39.54 9.74 37.62
N VAL A 735 40.67 9.54 38.31
CA VAL A 735 40.67 9.24 39.75
C VAL A 735 40.04 10.34 40.60
N HIS A 736 40.21 11.61 40.20
CA HIS A 736 39.64 12.76 40.90
C HIS A 736 38.10 12.87 40.79
N ARG A 737 37.46 12.03 39.94
CA ARG A 737 36.00 11.94 39.78
C ARG A 737 35.40 10.69 40.42
N ILE A 738 36.26 9.89 41.06
CA ILE A 738 35.84 8.73 41.84
C ILE A 738 35.35 9.23 43.19
N THR A 739 34.08 8.98 43.49
CA THR A 739 33.43 9.41 44.73
C THR A 739 33.48 8.35 45.82
N SER A 740 33.64 7.08 45.46
CA SER A 740 33.82 5.97 46.42
C SER A 740 34.48 4.77 45.72
N VAL A 741 35.25 3.98 46.48
CA VAL A 741 35.82 2.70 46.03
C VAL A 741 35.69 1.69 47.16
N ALA A 742 35.23 0.49 46.86
CA ALA A 742 35.26 -0.66 47.77
C ALA A 742 35.67 -1.93 46.99
N LEU A 743 36.33 -2.87 47.66
CA LEU A 743 36.56 -4.20 47.09
C LEU A 743 35.25 -4.97 47.11
N VAL A 744 34.97 -5.73 46.05
CA VAL A 744 33.83 -6.64 46.03
C VAL A 744 34.22 -7.86 46.86
N GLU A 745 33.59 -8.07 48.02
CA GLU A 745 33.75 -9.33 48.77
C GLU A 745 33.00 -10.45 48.04
N ALA A 746 33.57 -11.66 48.05
CA ALA A 746 33.19 -12.76 47.16
C ALA A 746 31.77 -13.36 47.39
N GLU A 747 30.93 -12.76 48.23
CA GLU A 747 29.55 -13.19 48.46
C GLU A 747 28.49 -12.41 47.65
N ASP A 748 28.83 -11.27 47.03
CA ASP A 748 27.85 -10.42 46.32
C ASP A 748 27.81 -10.60 44.77
N ALA A 749 28.55 -11.57 44.21
CA ALA A 749 28.66 -11.77 42.75
C ALA A 749 27.57 -12.66 42.12
N THR A 750 26.52 -13.05 42.86
CA THR A 750 25.43 -13.92 42.37
C THR A 750 24.02 -13.45 42.77
N GLY A 751 23.77 -12.15 42.71
CA GLY A 751 22.43 -11.55 42.84
C GLY A 751 21.88 -11.09 41.50
#